data_AF-A0A060VVK6-F1
#
_entry.id   AF-A0A060VVK6-F1
#
_cell.length_a   1.000
_cell.length_b   1.000
_cell.length_c   1.000
_cell.angle_alpha   90.00
_cell.angle_beta   90.00
_cell.angle_gamma   90.00
#
_symmetry.space_group_name_H-M   'P 1'
#
loop_
_entity.id
_entity.type
_entity.pdbx_description
1 polymer ?
#
loop_
_entity_poly.entity_id
_entity_poly.type
_entity_poly.pdbx_seq_one_letter_code
_entity_poly.pdbx_strand_id
1 'polypeptide(L)'
;MRPAGSHSPGLRRPVQTAHPEFCLFLSTPLPVRLILNEIHPSILSEVYVIDLSLSSTEVQELMLTELVQSECLELWVQHCLVNTDKKALQDKLCQEEVSLMEYILQSFTPLLQDPEFLPRVSACQTASQKLQAEIMELSLELERHKPLLADFHRVAGLATALYQALQEVARLSPFYLFPLRNFLFAVRGTLVLKGRPDVTFSGEVVTGAVMAEITHRMVSHLLAQYRPCLFQSHATLLRLLVSVALFLHNEGCSEVERLAFLRGLGDMDLPVDASTPVSPPPSTSPSQHHVLPSWVPPHTHTEVLRLHNIPAFTGLLSSLATSPSQWQEYLRFPSSTVVGPVPCRSHSHLSTLQRALLWKTMLPHCLAAVAEDLAACHLGQPVRSAVAGAPHTGSPEALSRFLNKHNGPVIITLPGPSRDGWASIQPLHWLKQVSQYQTDKRGVKVISFGAKCQKEVILSALKIAVHDGNWLVFNNCHLLDQWDDEVVCQLNQLISCAAKGHQTDVETEGLIPVGLCAGSRVHPRFRLWFITRGYNPLSIPASMRVCALRLVCDSPWDVKEELCSSLRQVVSVTSSAPTSGVTACTMEPMLRSAILHSVLLQRQAYKHLGQGNIYHWTQEDLLALVDAQVRIAKVCGNPTGALEYIAANLVYGGHVADLADLAAVESVSRACLRATPPLWGSGPHTLSDIIHIPSRCDLSGLLQSLEQRVQALANTSDPLVLGFSAGLAEELVKVHSHTLNTLLQDSQKPFGRVRSTNKLTHPALLPDFTQARDRLLALKESLGRKDDIRVVSVGAPSLGPLRYFLQAEWDGLVDVVSSLHSEFNQPMRNSKPTVSSLLTVSSLFRLERRAELLKAYLCDKATNGPSNAYRLSAFSNARGFLGALIREAAHAKQRDISNISLHFQTAEFNAAIILTHLFLDTDKVFTDLKIIPLAF
;
A
#
# COMPACT_ATOMS: atom_id res chain seq x y z
N MET A 1 7.70 19.65 12.40
CA MET A 1 8.80 20.61 12.67
C MET A 1 10.00 19.76 12.99
N ARG A 2 11.09 19.82 12.21
CA ARG A 2 12.40 19.39 12.70
C ARG A 2 12.95 20.56 13.50
N PRO A 3 13.43 20.40 14.74
CA PRO A 3 14.28 21.42 15.33
C PRO A 3 15.48 21.58 14.39
N ALA A 4 15.84 22.81 14.10
CA ALA A 4 17.15 23.14 13.59
C ALA A 4 18.15 22.69 14.67
N GLY A 5 18.59 21.43 14.59
CA GLY A 5 19.78 20.96 15.26
C GLY A 5 20.94 21.73 14.63
N SER A 6 21.26 22.86 15.25
CA SER A 6 22.38 23.72 14.94
C SER A 6 23.68 22.97 15.25
N HIS A 7 24.07 22.05 14.37
CA HIS A 7 25.48 21.93 14.08
C HIS A 7 25.77 22.99 13.04
N SER A 8 26.19 24.16 13.52
CA SER A 8 27.02 25.05 12.70
C SER A 8 28.02 24.19 11.94
N PRO A 9 28.24 24.36 10.63
CA PRO A 9 29.38 23.74 9.98
C PRO A 9 30.59 24.12 10.83
N GLY A 10 31.21 23.11 11.46
CA GLY A 10 32.31 23.32 12.39
C GLY A 10 33.34 24.22 11.74
N LEU A 11 33.95 25.12 12.54
CA LEU A 11 35.00 26.07 12.14
C LEU A 11 35.68 25.63 10.83
N ARG A 12 35.50 26.41 9.74
CA ARG A 12 36.28 26.24 8.51
C ARG A 12 37.75 26.43 8.88
N ARG A 13 38.44 25.35 9.25
CA ARG A 13 39.89 25.31 9.22
C ARG A 13 40.30 25.52 7.77
N PRO A 14 41.34 26.33 7.49
CA PRO A 14 41.82 26.50 6.13
C PRO A 14 42.24 25.11 5.60
N VAL A 15 41.48 24.60 4.65
CA VAL A 15 41.78 23.35 3.96
C VAL A 15 43.04 23.60 3.14
N GLN A 16 44.11 22.85 3.41
CA GLN A 16 45.28 22.82 2.53
C GLN A 16 44.80 22.50 1.10
N THR A 17 45.28 23.25 0.12
CA THR A 17 44.97 23.00 -1.29
C THR A 17 45.29 21.55 -1.63
N ALA A 18 44.23 20.77 -1.95
CA ALA A 18 44.38 19.38 -2.35
C ALA A 18 45.29 19.27 -3.59
N HIS A 19 45.99 18.15 -3.71
CA HIS A 19 46.84 17.86 -4.87
C HIS A 19 46.00 17.94 -6.17
N PRO A 20 46.52 18.48 -7.28
CA PRO A 20 45.74 18.65 -8.53
C PRO A 20 45.19 17.35 -9.13
N GLU A 21 45.78 16.20 -8.79
CA GLU A 21 45.28 14.86 -9.22
C GLU A 21 44.34 14.19 -8.20
N PHE A 22 44.05 14.84 -7.06
CA PHE A 22 43.19 14.24 -6.05
C PHE A 22 41.72 14.29 -6.48
N CYS A 23 41.10 13.11 -6.61
CA CYS A 23 39.68 12.94 -6.88
C CYS A 23 38.99 12.25 -5.70
N LEU A 24 37.86 12.78 -5.23
CA LEU A 24 37.04 12.18 -4.19
C LEU A 24 35.79 11.54 -4.80
N PHE A 25 35.66 10.23 -4.65
CA PHE A 25 34.45 9.49 -5.02
C PHE A 25 33.66 9.11 -3.78
N LEU A 26 32.38 9.49 -3.74
CA LEU A 26 31.45 9.13 -2.66
C LEU A 26 30.47 8.09 -3.19
N SER A 27 30.42 6.92 -2.55
CA SER A 27 29.49 5.85 -2.91
C SER A 27 28.47 5.62 -1.81
N THR A 28 27.22 5.42 -2.19
CA THR A 28 26.12 5.11 -1.27
C THR A 28 25.23 4.03 -1.87
N PRO A 29 24.79 3.04 -1.05
CA PRO A 29 23.82 2.04 -1.50
C PRO A 29 22.37 2.57 -1.47
N LEU A 30 22.15 3.82 -1.05
CA LEU A 30 20.83 4.42 -1.04
C LEU A 30 20.38 4.77 -2.46
N PRO A 31 19.15 4.41 -2.83
CA PRO A 31 18.55 4.85 -4.09
C PRO A 31 18.53 6.38 -4.19
N VAL A 32 18.74 6.92 -5.40
CA VAL A 32 18.73 8.37 -5.68
C VAL A 32 17.48 9.06 -5.13
N ARG A 33 16.32 8.38 -5.16
CA ARG A 33 15.06 8.86 -4.58
C ARG A 33 15.12 9.22 -3.08
N LEU A 34 15.95 8.54 -2.28
CA LEU A 34 16.07 8.79 -0.84
C LEU A 34 17.15 9.82 -0.52
N ILE A 35 18.14 9.97 -1.41
CA ILE A 35 19.26 10.90 -1.23
C ILE A 35 18.76 12.34 -1.01
N LEU A 36 17.74 12.77 -1.78
CA LEU A 36 17.15 14.12 -1.69
C LEU A 36 16.58 14.45 -0.31
N ASN A 37 16.16 13.45 0.46
CA ASN A 37 15.54 13.64 1.78
C ASN A 37 16.54 13.47 2.93
N GLU A 38 17.70 12.89 2.67
CA GLU A 38 18.71 12.51 3.67
C GLU A 38 19.98 13.38 3.60
N ILE A 39 20.37 13.85 2.42
CA ILE A 39 21.53 14.72 2.24
C ILE A 39 21.10 16.18 2.18
N HIS A 40 21.85 17.05 2.84
CA HIS A 40 21.59 18.49 2.81
C HIS A 40 21.75 19.03 1.37
N PRO A 41 20.81 19.85 0.86
CA PRO A 41 20.85 20.34 -0.52
C PRO A 41 22.15 21.06 -0.90
N SER A 42 22.82 21.72 0.05
CA SER A 42 24.12 22.39 -0.19
C SER A 42 25.27 21.44 -0.49
N ILE A 43 25.19 20.17 -0.10
CA ILE A 43 26.18 19.17 -0.50
C ILE A 43 25.86 18.70 -1.92
N LEU A 44 24.58 18.47 -2.22
CA LEU A 44 24.12 18.03 -3.53
C LEU A 44 24.37 19.06 -4.65
N SER A 45 24.48 20.36 -4.32
CA SER A 45 24.85 21.40 -5.28
C SER A 45 26.33 21.38 -5.67
N GLU A 46 27.20 20.79 -4.85
CA GLU A 46 28.66 20.79 -5.02
C GLU A 46 29.19 19.47 -5.61
N VAL A 47 28.33 18.46 -5.78
CA VAL A 47 28.70 17.13 -6.25
C VAL A 47 27.91 16.71 -7.48
N TYR A 48 28.56 15.98 -8.39
CA TYR A 48 27.87 15.30 -9.48
C TYR A 48 27.30 13.97 -9.00
N VAL A 49 25.99 13.76 -9.19
CA VAL A 49 25.31 12.52 -8.82
C VAL A 49 25.15 11.65 -10.06
N ILE A 50 25.72 10.45 -10.02
CA ILE A 50 25.60 9.44 -11.07
C ILE A 50 24.69 8.33 -10.56
N ASP A 51 23.61 8.04 -11.27
CA ASP A 51 22.76 6.89 -10.97
C ASP A 51 23.34 5.62 -11.59
N LEU A 52 23.70 4.66 -10.74
CA LEU A 52 24.19 3.35 -11.14
C LEU A 52 23.08 2.29 -11.12
N SER A 53 21.81 2.70 -11.11
CA SER A 53 20.68 1.79 -11.21
C SER A 53 20.62 1.13 -12.60
N LEU A 54 20.33 -0.18 -12.60
CA LEU A 54 20.24 -0.96 -13.83
C LEU A 54 18.95 -0.64 -14.58
N SER A 55 19.06 -0.58 -15.91
CA SER A 55 17.92 -0.47 -16.82
C SER A 55 17.08 -1.75 -16.79
N SER A 56 15.81 -1.65 -17.25
CA SER A 56 14.93 -2.82 -17.33
C SER A 56 15.50 -3.94 -18.20
N THR A 57 16.19 -3.60 -19.28
CA THR A 57 16.81 -4.57 -20.19
C THR A 57 17.97 -5.29 -19.51
N GLU A 58 18.81 -4.58 -18.76
CA GLU A 58 19.91 -5.21 -18.01
C GLU A 58 19.40 -6.12 -16.89
N VAL A 59 18.33 -5.72 -16.20
CA VAL A 59 17.67 -6.58 -15.20
C VAL A 59 17.13 -7.84 -15.87
N GLN A 60 16.54 -7.73 -17.06
CA GLN A 60 16.03 -8.89 -17.81
C GLN A 60 17.16 -9.85 -18.21
N GLU A 61 18.30 -9.34 -18.68
CA GLU A 61 19.48 -10.16 -19.00
C GLU A 61 20.03 -10.88 -17.75
N LEU A 62 20.04 -10.21 -16.59
CA LEU A 62 20.41 -10.85 -15.33
C LEU A 62 19.42 -11.97 -14.96
N MET A 63 18.11 -11.74 -15.07
CA MET A 63 17.10 -12.78 -14.81
C MET A 63 17.24 -13.96 -15.77
N LEU A 64 17.49 -13.69 -17.05
CA LEU A 64 17.72 -14.70 -18.06
C LEU A 64 18.93 -15.57 -17.69
N THR A 65 20.03 -14.93 -17.30
CA THR A 65 21.25 -15.61 -16.85
C THR A 65 20.95 -16.58 -15.71
N GLU A 66 20.22 -16.13 -14.68
CA GLU A 66 19.83 -16.98 -13.54
C GLU A 66 18.93 -18.16 -13.96
N LEU A 67 17.95 -17.91 -14.82
CA LEU A 67 17.01 -18.93 -15.28
C LEU A 67 17.72 -20.02 -16.10
N VAL A 68 18.51 -19.62 -17.10
CA VAL A 68 19.18 -20.56 -18.02
C VAL A 68 20.29 -21.33 -17.28
N GLN A 69 21.04 -20.68 -16.39
CA GLN A 69 22.04 -21.39 -15.56
C GLN A 69 21.41 -22.50 -14.70
N SER A 70 20.20 -22.27 -14.19
CA SER A 70 19.54 -23.22 -13.29
C SER A 70 18.87 -24.38 -14.03
N GLU A 71 18.25 -24.13 -15.19
CA GLU A 71 17.47 -25.14 -15.91
C GLU A 71 18.22 -25.77 -17.09
N CYS A 72 19.14 -25.05 -17.75
CA CYS A 72 19.85 -25.47 -18.97
C CYS A 72 21.31 -25.00 -18.99
N LEU A 73 22.11 -25.44 -18.02
CA LEU A 73 23.50 -25.02 -17.86
C LEU A 73 24.37 -25.27 -19.10
N GLU A 74 24.18 -26.40 -19.80
CA GLU A 74 24.96 -26.74 -20.99
C GLU A 74 24.76 -25.72 -22.13
N LEU A 75 23.51 -25.37 -22.43
CA LEU A 75 23.17 -24.36 -23.43
C LEU A 75 23.73 -22.98 -23.03
N TRP A 76 23.66 -22.62 -21.75
CA TRP A 76 24.23 -21.37 -21.25
C TRP A 76 25.75 -21.29 -21.46
N VAL A 77 26.47 -22.37 -21.11
CA VAL A 77 27.93 -22.43 -21.27
C VAL A 77 28.31 -22.34 -22.74
N GLN A 78 27.62 -23.07 -23.62
CA GLN A 78 27.83 -22.97 -25.08
C GLN A 78 27.56 -21.56 -25.60
N HIS A 79 26.43 -20.95 -25.22
CA HIS A 79 26.10 -19.58 -25.61
C HIS A 79 27.15 -18.56 -25.15
N CYS A 80 27.63 -18.68 -23.91
CA CYS A 80 28.68 -17.81 -23.37
C CYS A 80 30.00 -17.99 -24.10
N LEU A 81 30.39 -19.23 -24.40
CA LEU A 81 31.63 -19.54 -25.10
C LEU A 81 31.63 -18.92 -26.50
N VAL A 82 30.58 -19.16 -27.29
CA VAL A 82 30.41 -18.59 -28.63
C VAL A 82 30.41 -17.05 -28.59
N ASN A 83 29.75 -16.44 -27.61
CA ASN A 83 29.71 -14.99 -27.46
C ASN A 83 31.08 -14.40 -27.06
N THR A 84 31.84 -15.11 -26.22
CA THR A 84 33.19 -14.72 -25.79
C THR A 84 34.18 -14.84 -26.95
N ASP A 85 34.11 -15.93 -27.71
CA ASP A 85 34.94 -16.15 -28.90
C ASP A 85 34.66 -15.08 -29.96
N LYS A 86 33.38 -14.74 -30.18
CA LYS A 86 33.00 -13.65 -31.09
C LYS A 86 33.59 -12.31 -30.68
N LYS A 87 33.51 -11.94 -29.40
CA LYS A 87 34.12 -10.70 -28.88
C LYS A 87 35.64 -10.72 -29.05
N ALA A 88 36.30 -11.84 -28.74
CA ALA A 88 37.74 -11.97 -28.92
C ALA A 88 38.17 -11.83 -30.39
N LEU A 89 37.37 -12.32 -31.35
CA LEU A 89 37.62 -12.11 -32.78
C LEU A 89 37.39 -10.66 -33.22
N GLN A 90 36.39 -9.97 -32.65
CA GLN A 90 36.16 -8.54 -32.88
C GLN A 90 37.31 -7.67 -32.35
N ASP A 91 37.82 -7.99 -31.16
CA ASP A 91 38.98 -7.31 -30.58
C ASP A 91 40.23 -7.53 -31.44
N LYS A 92 40.47 -8.75 -31.94
CA LYS A 92 41.55 -9.04 -32.90
C LYS A 92 41.41 -8.25 -34.20
N LEU A 93 40.20 -8.14 -34.75
CA LEU A 93 39.94 -7.33 -35.95
C LEU A 93 40.31 -5.85 -35.70
N CYS A 94 39.90 -5.31 -34.56
CA CYS A 94 40.26 -3.95 -34.16
C CYS A 94 41.77 -3.79 -33.96
N GLN A 95 42.44 -4.78 -33.37
CA GLN A 95 43.90 -4.79 -33.19
C GLN A 95 44.66 -4.73 -34.52
N GLU A 96 44.22 -5.48 -35.54
CA GLU A 96 44.80 -5.43 -36.89
C GLU A 96 44.62 -4.05 -37.54
N GLU A 97 43.44 -3.44 -37.39
CA GLU A 97 43.17 -2.07 -37.87
C GLU A 97 44.03 -1.02 -37.16
N VAL A 98 44.17 -1.11 -35.83
CA VAL A 98 45.02 -0.22 -35.03
C VAL A 98 46.49 -0.41 -35.38
N SER A 99 46.96 -1.65 -35.61
CA SER A 99 48.32 -1.95 -36.05
C SER A 99 48.65 -1.29 -37.39
N LEU A 100 47.72 -1.36 -38.35
CA LEU A 100 47.86 -0.67 -39.63
C LEU A 100 47.86 0.86 -39.44
N MET A 101 47.01 1.39 -38.56
CA MET A 101 46.96 2.83 -38.27
C MET A 101 48.23 3.33 -37.58
N GLU A 102 48.76 2.60 -36.60
CA GLU A 102 50.04 2.90 -35.95
C GLU A 102 51.19 2.88 -36.95
N TYR A 103 51.20 1.89 -37.86
CA TYR A 103 52.18 1.83 -38.95
C TYR A 103 52.14 3.08 -39.83
N ILE A 104 50.94 3.52 -40.21
CA ILE A 104 50.76 4.75 -41.01
C ILE A 104 51.26 5.98 -40.23
N LEU A 105 50.92 6.10 -38.94
CA LEU A 105 51.32 7.22 -38.09
C LEU A 105 52.83 7.28 -37.81
N GLN A 106 53.50 6.13 -37.77
CA GLN A 106 54.95 6.02 -37.52
C GLN A 106 55.80 6.13 -38.80
N SER A 107 55.17 6.12 -39.99
CA SER A 107 55.90 6.20 -41.26
C SER A 107 56.40 7.63 -41.53
N PHE A 108 57.73 7.79 -41.69
CA PHE A 108 58.37 9.08 -42.01
C PHE A 108 58.56 9.31 -43.52
N THR A 109 58.37 8.28 -44.34
CA THR A 109 58.46 8.33 -45.81
C THR A 109 57.08 8.48 -46.46
N PRO A 110 56.97 9.12 -47.63
CA PRO A 110 55.71 9.16 -48.38
C PRO A 110 55.17 7.73 -48.61
N LEU A 111 53.93 7.45 -48.19
CA LEU A 111 53.34 6.10 -48.14
C LEU A 111 53.42 5.29 -49.45
N LEU A 112 53.39 5.97 -50.61
CA LEU A 112 53.48 5.33 -51.94
C LEU A 112 54.92 4.94 -52.33
N GLN A 113 55.93 5.44 -51.62
CA GLN A 113 57.35 5.13 -51.84
C GLN A 113 57.87 4.05 -50.87
N ASP A 114 57.07 3.67 -49.87
CA ASP A 114 57.40 2.57 -48.95
C ASP A 114 57.08 1.21 -49.60
N PRO A 115 58.08 0.37 -49.91
CA PRO A 115 57.87 -0.93 -50.54
C PRO A 115 57.11 -1.93 -49.64
N GLU A 116 57.10 -1.73 -48.31
CA GLU A 116 56.41 -2.59 -47.35
C GLU A 116 54.93 -2.23 -47.15
N PHE A 117 54.51 -1.03 -47.54
CA PHE A 117 53.16 -0.52 -47.28
C PHE A 117 52.07 -1.32 -48.00
N LEU A 118 52.17 -1.49 -49.32
CA LEU A 118 51.20 -2.26 -50.12
C LEU A 118 51.08 -3.73 -49.67
N PRO A 119 52.19 -4.47 -49.44
CA PRO A 119 52.16 -5.80 -48.85
C PRO A 119 51.45 -5.85 -47.49
N ARG A 120 51.74 -4.94 -46.56
CA ARG A 120 51.08 -4.89 -45.23
C ARG A 120 49.59 -4.60 -45.33
N VAL A 121 49.19 -3.67 -46.20
CA VAL A 121 47.76 -3.39 -46.46
C VAL A 121 47.06 -4.63 -47.02
N SER A 122 47.67 -5.33 -47.97
CA SER A 122 47.09 -6.56 -48.54
C SER A 122 47.00 -7.71 -47.53
N ALA A 123 48.00 -7.84 -46.65
CA ALA A 123 47.99 -8.82 -45.56
C ALA A 123 46.91 -8.49 -44.53
N CYS A 124 46.80 -7.23 -44.11
CA CYS A 124 45.77 -6.74 -43.21
C CYS A 124 44.36 -6.94 -43.80
N GLN A 125 44.16 -6.66 -45.09
CA GLN A 125 42.89 -6.91 -45.78
C GLN A 125 42.52 -8.40 -45.78
N THR A 126 43.48 -9.28 -46.08
CA THR A 126 43.25 -10.73 -46.12
C THR A 126 42.93 -11.28 -44.73
N ALA A 127 43.67 -10.84 -43.70
CA ALA A 127 43.43 -11.21 -42.31
C ALA A 127 42.05 -10.70 -41.83
N SER A 128 41.70 -9.46 -42.15
CA SER A 128 40.40 -8.86 -41.81
C SER A 128 39.24 -9.60 -42.46
N GLN A 129 39.35 -9.98 -43.73
CA GLN A 129 38.33 -10.76 -44.44
C GLN A 129 38.14 -12.15 -43.80
N LYS A 130 39.22 -12.81 -43.40
CA LYS A 130 39.14 -14.11 -42.70
C LYS A 130 38.47 -13.96 -41.33
N LEU A 131 38.88 -12.98 -40.53
CA LEU A 131 38.27 -12.70 -39.22
C LEU A 131 36.78 -12.36 -39.36
N GLN A 132 36.41 -11.56 -40.38
CA GLN A 132 35.01 -11.24 -40.66
C GLN A 132 34.19 -12.49 -41.02
N ALA A 133 34.76 -13.44 -41.78
CA ALA A 133 34.09 -14.70 -42.10
C ALA A 133 33.85 -15.56 -40.83
N GLU A 134 34.85 -15.68 -39.96
CA GLU A 134 34.71 -16.40 -38.67
C GLU A 134 33.70 -15.72 -37.73
N ILE A 135 33.70 -14.38 -37.65
CA ILE A 135 32.70 -13.61 -36.89
C ILE A 135 31.29 -13.85 -37.45
N MET A 136 31.15 -13.98 -38.77
CA MET A 136 29.87 -14.28 -39.42
C MET A 136 29.37 -15.68 -39.07
N GLU A 137 30.25 -16.68 -39.05
CA GLU A 137 29.92 -18.06 -38.63
C GLU A 137 29.44 -18.12 -37.17
N LEU A 138 30.18 -17.51 -36.24
CA LEU A 138 29.76 -17.43 -34.83
C LEU A 138 28.46 -16.63 -34.65
N SER A 139 28.23 -15.63 -35.51
CA SER A 139 26.96 -14.89 -35.49
C SER A 139 25.78 -15.76 -35.92
N LEU A 140 25.96 -16.63 -36.93
CA LEU A 140 24.94 -17.60 -37.33
C LEU A 140 24.65 -18.62 -36.21
N GLU A 141 25.68 -19.05 -35.47
CA GLU A 141 25.50 -19.94 -34.32
C GLU A 141 24.70 -19.27 -33.19
N LEU A 142 24.96 -17.99 -32.90
CA LEU A 142 24.16 -17.21 -31.95
C LEU A 142 22.70 -17.05 -32.42
N GLU A 143 22.45 -16.90 -33.71
CA GLU A 143 21.09 -16.88 -34.27
C GLU A 143 20.36 -18.22 -34.05
N ARG A 144 21.07 -19.36 -34.08
CA ARG A 144 20.49 -20.68 -33.77
C ARG A 144 20.11 -20.82 -32.29
N HIS A 145 20.81 -20.14 -31.39
CA HIS A 145 20.47 -20.12 -29.97
C HIS A 145 19.19 -19.32 -29.65
N LYS A 146 18.83 -18.31 -30.45
CA LYS A 146 17.66 -17.44 -30.19
C LYS A 146 16.34 -18.18 -29.97
N PRO A 147 15.89 -19.10 -30.86
CA PRO A 147 14.65 -19.83 -30.64
C PRO A 147 14.69 -20.73 -29.40
N LEU A 148 15.86 -21.30 -29.07
CA LEU A 148 16.04 -22.13 -27.87
C LEU A 148 15.90 -21.32 -26.58
N LEU A 149 16.29 -20.04 -26.61
CA LEU A 149 16.19 -19.13 -25.48
C LEU A 149 14.88 -18.35 -25.44
N ALA A 150 14.01 -18.44 -26.45
CA ALA A 150 12.84 -17.56 -26.59
C ALA A 150 11.88 -17.64 -25.40
N ASP A 151 11.60 -18.85 -24.91
CA ASP A 151 10.72 -19.05 -23.75
C ASP A 151 11.37 -18.56 -22.45
N PHE A 152 12.69 -18.75 -22.29
CA PHE A 152 13.44 -18.19 -21.16
C PHE A 152 13.42 -16.65 -21.18
N HIS A 153 13.57 -16.02 -22.35
CA HIS A 153 13.44 -14.57 -22.49
C HIS A 153 12.05 -14.09 -22.08
N ARG A 154 11.01 -14.84 -22.42
CA ARG A 154 9.63 -14.52 -22.04
C ARG A 154 9.48 -14.53 -20.51
N VAL A 155 9.93 -15.60 -19.84
CA VAL A 155 9.87 -15.73 -18.37
C VAL A 155 10.77 -14.71 -17.68
N ALA A 156 11.95 -14.40 -18.23
CA ALA A 156 12.83 -13.33 -17.74
C ALA A 156 12.18 -11.94 -17.85
N GLY A 157 11.45 -11.69 -18.95
CA GLY A 157 10.65 -10.48 -19.13
C GLY A 157 9.55 -10.37 -18.07
N LEU A 158 8.86 -11.47 -17.75
CA LEU A 158 7.90 -11.51 -16.65
C LEU A 158 8.58 -11.25 -15.30
N ALA A 159 9.68 -11.94 -14.98
CA ALA A 159 10.42 -11.72 -13.73
C ALA A 159 10.84 -10.24 -13.55
N THR A 160 11.22 -9.59 -14.65
CA THR A 160 11.53 -8.15 -14.70
C THR A 160 10.29 -7.30 -14.42
N ALA A 161 9.14 -7.63 -15.02
CA ALA A 161 7.87 -6.96 -14.75
C ALA A 161 7.42 -7.13 -13.28
N LEU A 162 7.65 -8.31 -12.68
CA LEU A 162 7.38 -8.55 -11.25
C LEU A 162 8.28 -7.69 -10.35
N TYR A 163 9.57 -7.54 -10.70
CA TYR A 163 10.48 -6.64 -10.00
C TYR A 163 10.04 -5.18 -10.14
N GLN A 164 9.61 -4.76 -11.34
CA GLN A 164 9.06 -3.42 -11.56
C GLN A 164 7.80 -3.17 -10.71
N ALA A 165 6.86 -4.12 -10.67
CA ALA A 165 5.68 -4.04 -9.80
C ALA A 165 6.06 -3.87 -8.32
N LEU A 166 7.11 -4.57 -7.85
CA LEU A 166 7.64 -4.38 -6.51
C LEU A 166 8.26 -2.98 -6.32
N GLN A 167 8.96 -2.43 -7.30
CA GLN A 167 9.49 -1.06 -7.26
C GLN A 167 8.37 0.00 -7.31
N GLU A 168 7.28 -0.25 -8.03
CA GLU A 168 6.10 0.62 -8.06
C GLU A 168 5.46 0.72 -6.68
N VAL A 169 5.27 -0.41 -5.98
CA VAL A 169 4.82 -0.42 -4.59
C VAL A 169 5.85 0.26 -3.68
N ALA A 170 7.14 0.11 -3.95
CA ALA A 170 8.19 0.75 -3.17
C ALA A 170 8.14 2.29 -3.17
N ARG A 171 7.47 2.90 -4.15
CA ARG A 171 7.28 4.36 -4.22
C ARG A 171 6.28 4.88 -3.19
N LEU A 172 5.37 4.04 -2.72
CA LEU A 172 4.34 4.42 -1.76
C LEU A 172 4.89 4.81 -0.39
N SER A 173 6.11 4.35 -0.08
CA SER A 173 6.66 4.52 1.26
C SER A 173 8.18 4.58 1.23
N PRO A 174 8.80 5.59 1.87
CA PRO A 174 10.26 5.64 1.99
C PRO A 174 10.83 4.50 2.87
N PHE A 175 9.95 3.73 3.54
CA PHE A 175 10.29 2.47 4.19
C PHE A 175 10.48 1.31 3.19
N TYR A 176 10.17 1.45 1.92
CA TYR A 176 10.30 0.36 0.97
C TYR A 176 11.61 0.45 0.21
N LEU A 177 12.53 -0.40 0.65
CA LEU A 177 13.85 -0.62 0.08
C LEU A 177 13.94 -2.09 -0.29
N PHE A 178 13.80 -2.38 -1.58
CA PHE A 178 13.90 -3.73 -2.13
C PHE A 178 15.06 -3.80 -3.13
N PRO A 179 16.29 -4.10 -2.66
CA PRO A 179 17.45 -4.26 -3.53
C PRO A 179 17.25 -5.40 -4.53
N LEU A 180 17.71 -5.22 -5.77
CA LEU A 180 17.65 -6.26 -6.81
C LEU A 180 18.30 -7.57 -6.35
N ARG A 181 19.42 -7.49 -5.64
CA ARG A 181 20.12 -8.65 -5.06
C ARG A 181 19.17 -9.56 -4.26
N ASN A 182 18.31 -9.00 -3.41
CA ASN A 182 17.39 -9.78 -2.58
C ASN A 182 16.28 -10.43 -3.42
N PHE A 183 15.85 -9.74 -4.49
CA PHE A 183 14.92 -10.29 -5.47
C PHE A 183 15.54 -11.43 -6.28
N LEU A 184 16.79 -11.32 -6.70
CA LEU A 184 17.50 -12.41 -7.37
C LEU A 184 17.64 -13.65 -6.47
N PHE A 185 17.96 -13.46 -5.17
CA PHE A 185 17.96 -14.57 -4.21
C PHE A 185 16.58 -15.22 -4.04
N ALA A 186 15.50 -14.43 -4.06
CA ALA A 186 14.14 -14.95 -4.05
C ALA A 186 13.88 -15.85 -5.25
N VAL A 187 14.19 -15.37 -6.47
CA VAL A 187 14.00 -16.10 -7.71
C VAL A 187 14.83 -17.39 -7.71
N ARG A 188 16.12 -17.33 -7.36
CA ARG A 188 16.98 -18.53 -7.23
C ARG A 188 16.39 -19.58 -6.28
N GLY A 189 15.82 -19.14 -5.15
CA GLY A 189 15.18 -20.03 -4.19
C GLY A 189 14.04 -20.86 -4.79
N THR A 190 13.30 -20.30 -5.77
CA THR A 190 12.22 -21.01 -6.48
C THR A 190 12.71 -22.06 -7.45
N LEU A 191 13.87 -21.82 -8.06
CA LEU A 191 14.49 -22.69 -9.05
C LEU A 191 15.13 -23.91 -8.37
N VAL A 192 15.68 -23.73 -7.15
CA VAL A 192 16.32 -24.80 -6.36
C VAL A 192 15.32 -25.76 -5.69
N LEU A 193 14.06 -25.35 -5.47
CA LEU A 193 12.99 -26.17 -4.86
C LEU A 193 12.57 -27.41 -5.68
N LYS A 194 13.31 -27.72 -6.76
CA LYS A 194 13.22 -28.93 -7.58
C LYS A 194 13.47 -30.16 -6.69
N GLY A 195 12.41 -30.75 -6.16
CA GLY A 195 12.43 -32.18 -5.88
C GLY A 195 12.65 -32.89 -7.21
N ARG A 196 13.84 -33.47 -7.43
CA ARG A 196 14.12 -34.29 -8.61
C ARG A 196 13.08 -35.41 -8.70
N PRO A 197 12.41 -35.57 -9.85
CA PRO A 197 12.48 -36.83 -10.58
C PRO A 197 13.63 -36.69 -11.58
N ASP A 198 14.51 -37.69 -11.59
CA ASP A 198 15.47 -37.90 -12.68
C ASP A 198 14.67 -38.09 -13.98
N VAL A 199 14.38 -36.99 -14.68
CA VAL A 199 14.12 -37.03 -16.11
C VAL A 199 15.46 -36.72 -16.75
N THR A 200 16.14 -37.77 -17.18
CA THR A 200 17.20 -37.66 -18.18
C THR A 200 16.66 -36.80 -19.31
N PHE A 201 17.20 -35.60 -19.48
CA PHE A 201 16.94 -34.73 -20.62
C PHE A 201 17.48 -35.44 -21.88
N SER A 202 16.70 -36.35 -22.47
CA SER A 202 16.81 -36.60 -23.91
C SER A 202 16.31 -35.34 -24.59
N GLY A 203 17.05 -34.80 -25.56
CA GLY A 203 16.91 -33.46 -26.13
C GLY A 203 15.61 -33.12 -26.88
N GLU A 204 14.45 -33.45 -26.31
CA GLU A 204 13.15 -32.94 -26.72
C GLU A 204 12.83 -31.69 -25.89
N VAL A 205 12.84 -30.54 -26.59
CA VAL A 205 12.19 -29.25 -26.31
C VAL A 205 11.65 -29.10 -24.88
N VAL A 206 12.29 -28.24 -24.09
CA VAL A 206 11.76 -27.70 -22.83
C VAL A 206 10.32 -27.24 -23.07
N THR A 207 9.35 -28.02 -22.61
CA THR A 207 7.94 -27.82 -22.97
C THR A 207 7.36 -26.57 -22.30
N GLY A 208 6.39 -25.92 -22.95
CA GLY A 208 5.66 -24.78 -22.37
C GLY A 208 5.03 -25.06 -21.00
N ALA A 209 4.80 -26.33 -20.66
CA ALA A 209 4.33 -26.76 -19.34
C ALA A 209 5.36 -26.51 -18.22
N VAL A 210 6.66 -26.74 -18.48
CA VAL A 210 7.74 -26.49 -17.50
C VAL A 210 7.85 -24.98 -17.22
N MET A 211 7.74 -24.16 -18.26
CA MET A 211 7.79 -22.70 -18.14
C MET A 211 6.57 -22.14 -17.39
N ALA A 212 5.38 -22.72 -17.60
CA ALA A 212 4.18 -22.38 -16.84
C ALA A 212 4.33 -22.72 -15.35
N GLU A 213 4.91 -23.88 -15.02
CA GLU A 213 5.18 -24.29 -13.64
C GLU A 213 6.23 -23.40 -12.96
N ILE A 214 7.32 -23.05 -13.66
CA ILE A 214 8.32 -22.08 -13.16
C ILE A 214 7.65 -20.74 -12.89
N THR A 215 6.81 -20.27 -13.81
CA THR A 215 6.07 -19.01 -13.66
C THR A 215 5.16 -19.03 -12.43
N HIS A 216 4.38 -20.10 -12.25
CA HIS A 216 3.49 -20.24 -11.09
C HIS A 216 4.27 -20.27 -9.78
N ARG A 217 5.34 -21.08 -9.68
CA ARG A 217 6.20 -21.15 -8.49
C ARG A 217 6.87 -19.81 -8.18
N MET A 218 7.36 -19.11 -9.20
CA MET A 218 8.00 -17.80 -9.06
C MET A 218 7.02 -16.77 -8.50
N VAL A 219 5.82 -16.65 -9.09
CA VAL A 219 4.79 -15.71 -8.62
C VAL A 219 4.37 -16.01 -7.19
N SER A 220 4.01 -17.26 -6.90
CA SER A 220 3.54 -17.68 -5.57
C SER A 220 4.61 -17.44 -4.50
N HIS A 221 5.88 -17.75 -4.80
CA HIS A 221 6.98 -17.52 -3.86
C HIS A 221 7.27 -16.04 -3.64
N LEU A 222 7.29 -15.21 -4.70
CA LEU A 222 7.55 -13.79 -4.58
C LEU A 222 6.46 -13.09 -3.76
N LEU A 223 5.19 -13.40 -4.02
CA LEU A 223 4.08 -12.88 -3.22
C LEU A 223 4.21 -13.31 -1.75
N ALA A 224 4.52 -14.58 -1.47
CA ALA A 224 4.72 -15.07 -0.11
C ALA A 224 5.93 -14.43 0.60
N GLN A 225 7.04 -14.22 -0.11
CA GLN A 225 8.27 -13.65 0.44
C GLN A 225 8.13 -12.17 0.79
N TYR A 226 7.45 -11.39 -0.05
CA TYR A 226 7.29 -9.95 0.16
C TYR A 226 6.03 -9.59 0.96
N ARG A 227 5.07 -10.50 1.12
CA ARG A 227 3.88 -10.29 1.98
C ARG A 227 4.19 -9.77 3.39
N PRO A 228 5.12 -10.33 4.17
CA PRO A 228 5.43 -9.81 5.51
C PRO A 228 6.15 -8.45 5.50
N CYS A 229 6.68 -8.03 4.35
CA CYS A 229 7.41 -6.77 4.19
C CYS A 229 6.50 -5.58 3.86
N LEU A 230 5.21 -5.83 3.58
CA LEU A 230 4.26 -4.86 3.06
C LEU A 230 3.05 -4.72 3.99
N PHE A 231 2.50 -3.50 4.06
CA PHE A 231 1.17 -3.26 4.63
C PHE A 231 0.12 -3.99 3.78
N GLN A 232 -0.97 -4.46 4.37
CA GLN A 232 -2.01 -5.23 3.71
C GLN A 232 -2.54 -4.53 2.46
N SER A 233 -2.84 -3.24 2.54
CA SER A 233 -3.31 -2.45 1.39
C SER A 233 -2.27 -2.38 0.26
N HIS A 234 -0.99 -2.30 0.60
CA HIS A 234 0.12 -2.31 -0.36
C HIS A 234 0.40 -3.71 -0.92
N ALA A 235 0.18 -4.77 -0.14
CA ALA A 235 0.26 -6.15 -0.60
C ALA A 235 -0.88 -6.48 -1.57
N THR A 236 -2.10 -5.98 -1.32
CA THR A 236 -3.22 -6.06 -2.27
C THR A 236 -2.88 -5.33 -3.58
N LEU A 237 -2.24 -4.16 -3.51
CA LEU A 237 -1.77 -3.47 -4.71
C LEU A 237 -0.69 -4.28 -5.44
N LEU A 238 0.32 -4.80 -4.74
CA LEU A 238 1.35 -5.65 -5.36
C LEU A 238 0.70 -6.81 -6.10
N ARG A 239 -0.27 -7.48 -5.46
CA ARG A 239 -1.01 -8.60 -6.05
C ARG A 239 -1.73 -8.17 -7.33
N LEU A 240 -2.38 -7.01 -7.34
CA LEU A 240 -3.02 -6.47 -8.55
C LEU A 240 -1.99 -6.21 -9.67
N LEU A 241 -0.86 -5.55 -9.36
CA LEU A 241 0.19 -5.27 -10.34
C LEU A 241 0.82 -6.55 -10.91
N VAL A 242 1.01 -7.56 -10.06
CA VAL A 242 1.47 -8.90 -10.47
C VAL A 242 0.45 -9.60 -11.36
N SER A 243 -0.85 -9.54 -11.03
CA SER A 243 -1.91 -10.06 -11.90
C SER A 243 -1.88 -9.36 -13.26
N VAL A 244 -1.78 -8.02 -13.29
CA VAL A 244 -1.66 -7.26 -14.54
C VAL A 244 -0.44 -7.73 -15.34
N ALA A 245 0.74 -7.82 -14.72
CA ALA A 245 1.96 -8.29 -15.39
C ALA A 245 1.80 -9.70 -16.01
N LEU A 246 1.09 -10.60 -15.33
CA LEU A 246 0.78 -11.94 -15.84
C LEU A 246 -0.17 -11.92 -17.03
N PHE A 247 -1.26 -11.14 -16.97
CA PHE A 247 -2.18 -11.02 -18.09
C PHE A 247 -1.50 -10.38 -19.32
N LEU A 248 -0.63 -9.39 -19.11
CA LEU A 248 0.19 -8.82 -20.19
C LEU A 248 1.10 -9.88 -20.84
N HIS A 249 1.69 -10.75 -20.03
CA HIS A 249 2.58 -11.82 -20.49
C HIS A 249 1.84 -12.95 -21.23
N ASN A 250 0.62 -13.31 -20.78
CA ASN A 250 -0.15 -14.43 -21.31
C ASN A 250 -1.07 -14.05 -22.48
N GLU A 251 -1.84 -12.98 -22.36
CA GLU A 251 -2.89 -12.61 -23.33
C GLU A 251 -2.39 -11.58 -24.35
N GLY A 252 -1.34 -10.82 -24.02
CA GLY A 252 -0.85 -9.70 -24.82
C GLY A 252 -1.80 -8.49 -24.75
N CYS A 253 -1.23 -7.30 -24.62
CA CYS A 253 -2.01 -6.08 -24.46
C CYS A 253 -1.15 -4.87 -24.85
N SER A 254 -1.78 -3.84 -25.42
CA SER A 254 -1.07 -2.64 -25.83
C SER A 254 -0.58 -1.84 -24.61
N GLU A 255 0.53 -1.12 -24.78
CA GLU A 255 1.04 -0.22 -23.74
C GLU A 255 0.02 0.86 -23.36
N VAL A 256 -0.83 1.27 -24.32
CA VAL A 256 -1.93 2.22 -24.13
C VAL A 256 -2.99 1.65 -23.18
N GLU A 257 -3.41 0.40 -23.37
CA GLU A 257 -4.36 -0.29 -22.48
C GLU A 257 -3.78 -0.50 -21.07
N ARG A 258 -2.50 -0.89 -20.99
CA ARG A 258 -1.78 -1.02 -19.71
C ARG A 258 -1.77 0.30 -18.95
N LEU A 259 -1.36 1.38 -19.60
CA LEU A 259 -1.32 2.71 -18.98
C LEU A 259 -2.73 3.22 -18.64
N ALA A 260 -3.73 2.96 -19.49
CA ALA A 260 -5.12 3.28 -19.21
C ALA A 260 -5.63 2.57 -17.95
N PHE A 261 -5.27 1.29 -17.76
CA PHE A 261 -5.61 0.56 -16.54
C PHE A 261 -4.86 1.09 -15.32
N LEU A 262 -3.57 1.38 -15.43
CA LEU A 262 -2.74 1.78 -14.28
C LEU A 262 -2.94 3.25 -13.86
N ARG A 263 -2.92 4.19 -14.81
CA ARG A 263 -2.98 5.64 -14.56
C ARG A 263 -4.39 6.22 -14.72
N GLY A 264 -5.26 5.53 -15.45
CA GLY A 264 -6.59 6.02 -15.82
C GLY A 264 -6.61 6.71 -17.18
N LEU A 265 -7.81 6.95 -17.70
CA LEU A 265 -8.04 7.55 -19.01
C LEU A 265 -7.90 9.08 -19.03
N GLY A 266 -7.54 9.70 -17.89
CA GLY A 266 -7.40 11.15 -17.72
C GLY A 266 -6.12 11.73 -18.34
N ASP A 267 -5.01 11.03 -18.16
CA ASP A 267 -3.64 11.49 -18.48
C ASP A 267 -3.17 11.06 -19.89
N MET A 268 -4.06 10.48 -20.69
CA MET A 268 -3.73 9.98 -22.03
C MET A 268 -3.88 11.09 -23.07
N ASP A 269 -2.91 12.01 -23.11
CA ASP A 269 -2.65 12.77 -24.33
C ASP A 269 -2.09 11.76 -25.34
N LEU A 270 -2.95 11.22 -26.20
CA LEU A 270 -2.54 10.32 -27.28
C LEU A 270 -1.49 11.05 -28.12
N PRO A 271 -0.29 10.48 -28.34
CA PRO A 271 0.68 11.07 -29.24
C PRO A 271 0.08 11.09 -30.64
N VAL A 272 -0.26 12.29 -31.13
CA VAL A 272 -0.54 12.51 -32.53
C VAL A 272 0.81 12.41 -33.24
N ASP A 273 1.06 11.29 -33.93
CA ASP A 273 2.27 11.11 -34.73
C ASP A 273 2.40 12.25 -35.75
N ALA A 274 3.46 13.05 -35.59
CA ALA A 274 3.72 14.28 -36.35
C ALA A 274 4.18 14.05 -37.82
N SER A 275 3.81 12.93 -38.44
CA SER A 275 4.27 12.55 -39.79
C SER A 275 3.16 12.13 -40.75
N THR A 276 1.90 12.46 -40.47
CA THR A 276 0.85 12.46 -41.51
C THR A 276 0.47 13.90 -41.86
N PRO A 277 0.58 14.33 -43.13
CA PRO A 277 0.14 15.65 -43.53
C PRO A 277 -1.37 15.76 -43.29
N VAL A 278 -1.75 16.83 -42.58
CA VAL A 278 -3.12 17.20 -42.22
C VAL A 278 -3.97 17.25 -43.48
N SER A 279 -4.72 16.18 -43.72
CA SER A 279 -5.96 16.27 -44.48
C SER A 279 -6.99 16.88 -43.53
N PRO A 280 -7.78 17.88 -43.96
CA PRO A 280 -8.84 18.40 -43.12
C PRO A 280 -9.78 17.25 -42.72
N PRO A 281 -10.38 17.30 -41.52
CA PRO A 281 -11.33 16.26 -41.10
C PRO A 281 -12.41 16.14 -42.18
N PRO A 282 -12.84 14.92 -42.57
CA PRO A 282 -14.00 14.79 -43.41
C PRO A 282 -15.13 15.51 -42.69
N SER A 283 -15.73 16.48 -43.36
CA SER A 283 -16.91 17.19 -42.91
C SER A 283 -18.05 16.19 -42.75
N THR A 284 -18.11 15.55 -41.59
CA THR A 284 -19.28 14.84 -41.12
C THR A 284 -20.28 15.91 -40.69
N SER A 285 -21.43 15.87 -41.36
CA SER A 285 -22.65 16.60 -41.05
C SER A 285 -22.95 16.68 -39.54
N PRO A 286 -23.54 17.78 -39.05
CA PRO A 286 -23.82 18.02 -37.63
C PRO A 286 -25.06 17.25 -37.16
N SER A 287 -24.98 15.91 -37.14
CA SER A 287 -26.11 15.07 -36.73
C SER A 287 -25.70 13.68 -36.24
N GLN A 288 -24.73 13.58 -35.32
CA GLN A 288 -24.62 12.44 -34.39
C GLN A 288 -24.07 12.95 -33.05
N HIS A 289 -24.94 13.54 -32.23
CA HIS A 289 -24.70 13.52 -30.79
C HIS A 289 -24.71 12.06 -30.37
N HIS A 290 -23.56 11.47 -30.05
CA HIS A 290 -23.51 10.16 -29.40
C HIS A 290 -24.10 10.29 -28.00
N VAL A 291 -25.43 10.19 -27.89
CA VAL A 291 -26.15 10.24 -26.61
C VAL A 291 -25.87 8.92 -25.89
N LEU A 292 -25.12 8.98 -24.78
CA LEU A 292 -24.99 7.82 -23.91
C LEU A 292 -26.36 7.44 -23.33
N PRO A 293 -26.65 6.15 -23.15
CA PRO A 293 -27.89 5.70 -22.52
C PRO A 293 -28.06 6.32 -21.12
N SER A 294 -29.29 6.68 -20.77
CA SER A 294 -29.64 7.33 -19.49
C SER A 294 -29.34 6.49 -18.24
N TRP A 295 -29.16 5.17 -18.38
CA TRP A 295 -28.79 4.28 -17.28
C TRP A 295 -27.30 4.35 -16.92
N VAL A 296 -26.45 4.83 -17.84
CA VAL A 296 -25.02 5.03 -17.55
C VAL A 296 -24.88 6.28 -16.67
N PRO A 297 -24.21 6.20 -15.51
CA PRO A 297 -24.09 7.34 -14.60
C PRO A 297 -23.41 8.55 -15.27
N PRO A 298 -23.93 9.80 -15.09
CA PRO A 298 -23.38 10.99 -15.74
C PRO A 298 -21.89 11.24 -15.46
N HIS A 299 -21.41 10.82 -14.29
CA HIS A 299 -20.02 11.03 -13.88
C HIS A 299 -19.02 10.13 -14.61
N THR A 300 -19.45 9.03 -15.25
CA THR A 300 -18.56 8.14 -16.03
C THR A 300 -18.59 8.43 -17.53
N HIS A 301 -19.48 9.31 -18.02
CA HIS A 301 -19.67 9.56 -19.45
C HIS A 301 -18.38 9.96 -20.16
N THR A 302 -17.59 10.86 -19.57
CA THR A 302 -16.31 11.30 -20.13
C THR A 302 -15.30 10.17 -20.23
N GLU A 303 -15.27 9.26 -19.25
CA GLU A 303 -14.34 8.13 -19.24
C GLU A 303 -14.75 7.08 -20.26
N VAL A 304 -16.05 6.79 -20.40
CA VAL A 304 -16.59 5.85 -21.38
C VAL A 304 -16.33 6.31 -22.82
N LEU A 305 -16.47 7.63 -23.08
CA LEU A 305 -16.12 8.21 -24.39
C LEU A 305 -14.63 8.02 -24.70
N ARG A 306 -13.74 8.18 -23.71
CA ARG A 306 -12.31 7.94 -23.90
C ARG A 306 -11.99 6.45 -24.06
N LEU A 307 -12.69 5.57 -23.35
CA LEU A 307 -12.53 4.12 -23.48
C LEU A 307 -12.86 3.66 -24.90
N HIS A 308 -13.92 4.23 -25.51
CA HIS A 308 -14.31 3.92 -26.89
C HIS A 308 -13.21 4.22 -27.93
N ASN A 309 -12.31 5.19 -27.65
CA ASN A 309 -11.21 5.54 -28.54
C ASN A 309 -10.07 4.51 -28.52
N ILE A 310 -10.05 3.59 -27.55
CA ILE A 310 -9.09 2.48 -27.53
C ILE A 310 -9.55 1.42 -28.55
N PRO A 311 -8.68 0.93 -29.46
CA PRO A 311 -9.06 0.05 -30.56
C PRO A 311 -9.89 -1.18 -30.14
N ALA A 312 -9.59 -1.76 -28.98
CA ALA A 312 -10.30 -2.92 -28.43
C ALA A 312 -11.79 -2.68 -28.11
N PHE A 313 -12.20 -1.42 -27.87
CA PHE A 313 -13.56 -1.01 -27.45
C PHE A 313 -14.32 -0.23 -28.54
N THR A 314 -13.87 -0.34 -29.78
CA THR A 314 -14.59 0.23 -30.92
C THR A 314 -16.01 -0.36 -30.98
N GLY A 315 -17.00 0.51 -31.18
CA GLY A 315 -18.43 0.12 -31.14
C GLY A 315 -19.05 -0.06 -29.73
N LEU A 316 -18.33 0.25 -28.65
CA LEU A 316 -18.86 0.15 -27.27
C LEU A 316 -20.13 0.98 -27.05
N LEU A 317 -20.15 2.25 -27.48
CA LEU A 317 -21.30 3.15 -27.30
C LEU A 317 -22.57 2.62 -27.98
N SER A 318 -22.43 2.11 -29.22
CA SER A 318 -23.52 1.46 -29.94
C SER A 318 -24.00 0.18 -29.24
N SER A 319 -23.08 -0.60 -28.66
CA SER A 319 -23.42 -1.81 -27.92
C SER A 319 -24.22 -1.51 -26.64
N LEU A 320 -23.79 -0.51 -25.86
CA LEU A 320 -24.48 -0.06 -24.65
C LEU A 320 -25.90 0.45 -24.94
N ALA A 321 -26.11 1.07 -26.10
CA ALA A 321 -27.42 1.53 -26.55
C ALA A 321 -28.32 0.39 -27.06
N THR A 322 -27.73 -0.60 -27.75
CA THR A 322 -28.50 -1.68 -28.41
C THR A 322 -28.90 -2.79 -27.44
N SER A 323 -28.06 -3.12 -26.45
CA SER A 323 -28.28 -4.23 -25.51
C SER A 323 -28.18 -3.81 -24.03
N PRO A 324 -28.99 -2.85 -23.56
CA PRO A 324 -28.86 -2.29 -22.21
C PRO A 324 -29.10 -3.33 -21.09
N SER A 325 -30.04 -4.27 -21.27
CA SER A 325 -30.34 -5.29 -20.25
C SER A 325 -29.16 -6.23 -20.00
N GLN A 326 -28.49 -6.70 -21.06
CA GLN A 326 -27.32 -7.58 -20.94
C GLN A 326 -26.14 -6.88 -20.25
N TRP A 327 -25.91 -5.60 -20.57
CA TRP A 327 -24.86 -4.81 -19.93
C TRP A 327 -25.17 -4.51 -18.46
N GLN A 328 -26.41 -4.20 -18.12
CA GLN A 328 -26.82 -3.99 -16.73
C GLN A 328 -26.72 -5.28 -15.91
N GLU A 329 -27.11 -6.42 -16.47
CA GLU A 329 -26.97 -7.73 -15.81
C GLU A 329 -25.50 -8.09 -15.60
N TYR A 330 -24.67 -7.91 -16.63
CA TYR A 330 -23.22 -8.11 -16.55
C TYR A 330 -22.60 -7.26 -15.43
N LEU A 331 -22.93 -5.96 -15.40
CA LEU A 331 -22.39 -4.99 -14.44
C LEU A 331 -22.98 -5.12 -13.03
N ARG A 332 -24.05 -5.90 -12.83
CA ARG A 332 -24.70 -6.05 -11.51
C ARG A 332 -23.92 -6.93 -10.54
N PHE A 333 -23.15 -7.90 -11.05
CA PHE A 333 -22.46 -8.90 -10.23
C PHE A 333 -20.95 -8.93 -10.55
N PRO A 334 -20.14 -8.11 -9.84
CA PRO A 334 -18.72 -7.93 -10.16
C PRO A 334 -17.86 -9.18 -10.00
N SER A 335 -18.14 -10.00 -8.99
CA SER A 335 -17.21 -11.04 -8.49
C SER A 335 -17.22 -12.37 -9.27
N SER A 336 -17.91 -12.45 -10.41
CA SER A 336 -18.01 -13.69 -11.21
C SER A 336 -17.93 -13.46 -12.73
N THR A 337 -17.92 -12.22 -13.18
CA THR A 337 -18.18 -11.85 -14.59
C THR A 337 -16.97 -11.21 -15.28
N VAL A 338 -16.00 -10.70 -14.52
CA VAL A 338 -14.71 -10.19 -15.08
C VAL A 338 -13.94 -11.33 -15.76
N VAL A 339 -14.01 -12.53 -15.18
CA VAL A 339 -13.30 -13.72 -15.67
C VAL A 339 -14.02 -14.37 -16.85
N GLY A 340 -15.36 -14.27 -16.89
CA GLY A 340 -16.17 -14.79 -17.98
C GLY A 340 -16.18 -13.88 -19.22
N PRO A 341 -16.57 -14.42 -20.40
CA PRO A 341 -16.75 -13.60 -21.58
C PRO A 341 -17.89 -12.59 -21.39
N VAL A 342 -17.79 -11.43 -22.04
CA VAL A 342 -18.89 -10.46 -22.05
C VAL A 342 -20.09 -11.10 -22.75
N PRO A 343 -21.30 -11.07 -22.16
CA PRO A 343 -22.50 -11.70 -22.75
C PRO A 343 -22.86 -11.19 -24.15
N CYS A 344 -22.44 -9.96 -24.48
CA CYS A 344 -22.66 -9.34 -25.78
C CYS A 344 -21.67 -9.87 -26.83
N ARG A 345 -22.18 -10.43 -27.95
CA ARG A 345 -21.35 -10.93 -29.07
C ARG A 345 -20.42 -9.86 -29.68
N SER A 346 -20.78 -8.59 -29.58
CA SER A 346 -19.98 -7.48 -30.10
C SER A 346 -18.66 -7.27 -29.34
N HIS A 347 -18.57 -7.74 -28.09
CA HIS A 347 -17.42 -7.51 -27.19
C HIS A 347 -16.95 -8.79 -26.51
N SER A 348 -17.31 -9.97 -27.05
CA SER A 348 -16.86 -11.27 -26.51
C SER A 348 -15.37 -11.53 -26.74
N HIS A 349 -14.73 -10.77 -27.64
CA HIS A 349 -13.30 -10.84 -27.94
C HIS A 349 -12.41 -10.16 -26.89
N LEU A 350 -12.98 -9.39 -25.96
CA LEU A 350 -12.21 -8.65 -24.98
C LEU A 350 -11.40 -9.61 -24.09
N SER A 351 -10.12 -9.30 -23.90
CA SER A 351 -9.23 -10.01 -22.99
C SER A 351 -9.61 -9.80 -21.52
N THR A 352 -9.04 -10.56 -20.59
CA THR A 352 -9.38 -10.45 -19.17
C THR A 352 -8.98 -9.09 -18.60
N LEU A 353 -7.82 -8.56 -19.03
CA LEU A 353 -7.37 -7.22 -18.65
C LEU A 353 -8.24 -6.12 -19.26
N GLN A 354 -8.69 -6.29 -20.51
CA GLN A 354 -9.61 -5.34 -21.16
C GLN A 354 -10.99 -5.32 -20.48
N ARG A 355 -11.51 -6.49 -20.07
CA ARG A 355 -12.72 -6.55 -19.24
C ARG A 355 -12.49 -5.85 -17.90
N ALA A 356 -11.37 -6.08 -17.22
CA ALA A 356 -11.04 -5.37 -15.98
C ALA A 356 -10.97 -3.84 -16.16
N LEU A 357 -10.45 -3.36 -17.29
CA LEU A 357 -10.46 -1.93 -17.65
C LEU A 357 -11.87 -1.38 -17.83
N LEU A 358 -12.76 -2.14 -18.48
CA LEU A 358 -14.18 -1.78 -18.59
C LEU A 358 -14.87 -1.71 -17.23
N TRP A 359 -14.59 -2.67 -16.34
CA TRP A 359 -15.13 -2.64 -14.98
C TRP A 359 -14.61 -1.47 -14.16
N LYS A 360 -13.30 -1.18 -14.25
CA LYS A 360 -12.68 -0.04 -13.56
C LYS A 360 -13.30 1.30 -13.98
N THR A 361 -13.67 1.44 -15.25
CA THR A 361 -14.25 2.67 -15.81
C THR A 361 -15.75 2.80 -15.54
N MET A 362 -16.52 1.72 -15.68
CA MET A 362 -17.97 1.73 -15.45
C MET A 362 -18.34 1.68 -13.95
N LEU A 363 -17.59 0.90 -13.17
CA LEU A 363 -17.85 0.61 -11.75
C LEU A 363 -16.54 0.69 -10.93
N PRO A 364 -15.96 1.90 -10.77
CA PRO A 364 -14.71 2.09 -10.03
C PRO A 364 -14.78 1.62 -8.56
N HIS A 365 -15.98 1.53 -7.99
CA HIS A 365 -16.24 1.08 -6.63
C HIS A 365 -16.17 -0.45 -6.45
N CYS A 366 -15.96 -1.21 -7.53
CA CYS A 366 -15.79 -2.66 -7.50
C CYS A 366 -14.34 -3.10 -7.77
N LEU A 367 -13.39 -2.17 -7.94
CA LEU A 367 -12.00 -2.47 -8.30
C LEU A 367 -11.34 -3.49 -7.35
N ALA A 368 -11.62 -3.46 -6.05
CA ALA A 368 -11.11 -4.43 -5.10
C ALA A 368 -11.62 -5.85 -5.41
N ALA A 369 -12.91 -6.02 -5.70
CA ALA A 369 -13.47 -7.32 -6.09
C ALA A 369 -12.88 -7.79 -7.44
N VAL A 370 -12.79 -6.89 -8.43
CA VAL A 370 -12.14 -7.17 -9.72
C VAL A 370 -10.70 -7.65 -9.50
N ALA A 371 -9.93 -6.97 -8.65
CA ALA A 371 -8.56 -7.35 -8.34
C ALA A 371 -8.47 -8.74 -7.69
N GLU A 372 -9.42 -9.09 -6.82
CA GLU A 372 -9.49 -10.40 -6.17
C GLU A 372 -9.76 -11.51 -7.18
N ASP A 373 -10.71 -11.30 -8.09
CA ASP A 373 -11.03 -12.24 -9.17
C ASP A 373 -9.83 -12.46 -10.10
N LEU A 374 -9.17 -11.36 -10.52
CA LEU A 374 -7.95 -11.43 -11.35
C LEU A 374 -6.83 -12.25 -10.69
N ALA A 375 -6.71 -12.21 -9.36
CA ALA A 375 -5.75 -13.04 -8.65
C ALA A 375 -6.21 -14.48 -8.50
N ALA A 376 -7.49 -14.72 -8.24
CA ALA A 376 -8.06 -16.06 -8.12
C ALA A 376 -7.87 -16.88 -9.42
N CYS A 377 -8.00 -16.24 -10.59
CA CYS A 377 -7.79 -16.87 -11.90
C CYS A 377 -6.42 -17.50 -12.10
N HIS A 378 -5.36 -16.93 -11.52
CA HIS A 378 -3.98 -17.35 -11.79
C HIS A 378 -3.31 -18.05 -10.62
N LEU A 379 -3.74 -17.76 -9.38
CA LEU A 379 -3.23 -18.41 -8.17
C LEU A 379 -4.00 -19.69 -7.80
N GLY A 380 -5.16 -19.94 -8.42
CA GLY A 380 -5.97 -21.15 -8.19
C GLY A 380 -6.66 -21.21 -6.81
N GLN A 381 -6.56 -20.15 -6.01
CA GLN A 381 -7.19 -20.03 -4.69
C GLN A 381 -7.67 -18.59 -4.43
N PRO A 382 -8.80 -18.41 -3.72
CA PRO A 382 -9.28 -17.09 -3.33
C PRO A 382 -8.32 -16.44 -2.30
N VAL A 383 -8.07 -15.14 -2.49
CA VAL A 383 -7.04 -14.32 -1.80
C VAL A 383 -7.08 -14.39 -0.26
N ARG A 384 -8.25 -14.62 0.33
CA ARG A 384 -8.45 -14.66 1.78
C ARG A 384 -8.12 -16.01 2.42
N SER A 385 -8.02 -17.07 1.62
CA SER A 385 -7.23 -18.21 2.03
C SER A 385 -5.80 -17.76 1.86
N ALA A 386 -5.18 -17.29 2.95
CA ALA A 386 -3.75 -17.05 3.01
C ALA A 386 -3.06 -18.11 2.16
N VAL A 387 -2.20 -17.71 1.21
CA VAL A 387 -1.31 -18.63 0.49
C VAL A 387 -0.81 -19.60 1.55
N ALA A 388 -1.30 -20.84 1.55
CA ALA A 388 -1.26 -21.67 2.75
C ALA A 388 0.20 -21.85 3.14
N GLY A 389 0.64 -21.19 4.22
CA GLY A 389 2.05 -21.18 4.65
C GLY A 389 2.91 -19.96 4.29
N ALA A 390 2.37 -18.87 3.72
CA ALA A 390 3.11 -17.61 3.61
C ALA A 390 3.39 -17.04 5.02
N PRO A 391 4.61 -16.58 5.31
CA PRO A 391 4.93 -16.02 6.63
C PRO A 391 4.22 -14.68 6.84
N HIS A 392 3.27 -14.60 7.76
CA HIS A 392 2.67 -13.34 8.25
C HIS A 392 2.63 -13.34 9.77
N THR A 393 2.40 -12.18 10.37
CA THR A 393 2.51 -11.95 11.82
C THR A 393 1.57 -12.82 12.67
N GLY A 394 0.49 -13.35 12.08
CA GLY A 394 -0.45 -14.28 12.70
C GLY A 394 -0.02 -15.75 12.69
N SER A 395 1.07 -16.11 11.99
CA SER A 395 1.65 -17.46 11.98
C SER A 395 3.12 -17.46 12.49
N PRO A 396 3.34 -17.43 13.82
CA PRO A 396 4.67 -17.37 14.43
C PRO A 396 5.65 -18.44 13.93
N GLU A 397 5.14 -19.64 13.60
CA GLU A 397 5.91 -20.78 13.08
C GLU A 397 6.40 -20.59 11.65
N ALA A 398 5.56 -20.02 10.77
CA ALA A 398 5.96 -19.74 9.40
C ALA A 398 6.97 -18.58 9.37
N LEU A 399 6.75 -17.56 10.19
CA LEU A 399 7.70 -16.46 10.35
C LEU A 399 9.02 -16.87 11.00
N SER A 400 9.02 -17.78 11.99
CA SER A 400 10.27 -18.26 12.58
C SER A 400 11.14 -18.97 11.54
N ARG A 401 10.54 -19.79 10.67
CA ARG A 401 11.20 -20.40 9.50
C ARG A 401 11.72 -19.37 8.51
N PHE A 402 10.96 -18.31 8.25
CA PHE A 402 11.37 -17.19 7.39
C PHE A 402 12.57 -16.43 7.98
N LEU A 403 12.53 -16.13 9.27
CA LEU A 403 13.56 -15.40 10.02
C LEU A 403 14.87 -16.18 10.15
N ASN A 404 14.81 -17.51 10.28
CA ASN A 404 16.00 -18.36 10.38
C ASN A 404 16.91 -18.27 9.15
N LYS A 405 16.38 -17.86 7.98
CA LYS A 405 17.14 -17.66 6.75
C LYS A 405 17.86 -16.29 6.71
N HIS A 406 17.58 -15.39 7.65
CA HIS A 406 18.13 -14.04 7.67
C HIS A 406 19.07 -13.83 8.86
N ASN A 407 20.32 -13.45 8.56
CA ASN A 407 21.35 -13.17 9.57
C ASN A 407 21.56 -11.67 9.84
N GLY A 408 20.97 -10.79 9.01
CA GLY A 408 21.07 -9.34 9.18
C GLY A 408 20.06 -8.77 10.19
N PRO A 409 20.09 -7.43 10.42
CA PRO A 409 19.14 -6.75 11.28
C PRO A 409 17.70 -6.88 10.77
N VAL A 410 16.72 -6.75 11.67
CA VAL A 410 15.29 -6.78 11.33
C VAL A 410 14.63 -5.49 11.79
N ILE A 411 13.83 -4.87 10.92
CA ILE A 411 13.07 -3.65 11.24
C ILE A 411 11.58 -3.96 11.18
N ILE A 412 10.92 -3.87 12.33
CA ILE A 412 9.47 -3.96 12.47
C ILE A 412 8.88 -2.56 12.36
N THR A 413 7.98 -2.38 11.40
CA THR A 413 7.29 -1.12 11.14
C THR A 413 5.82 -1.26 11.52
N LEU A 414 5.38 -0.44 12.47
CA LEU A 414 3.98 -0.31 12.88
C LEU A 414 3.27 0.77 12.05
N PRO A 415 1.94 0.70 11.86
CA PRO A 415 1.15 1.79 11.30
C PRO A 415 1.41 3.12 12.02
N GLY A 416 1.32 4.23 11.26
CA GLY A 416 1.36 5.57 11.86
C GLY A 416 0.06 5.88 12.63
N PRO A 417 0.05 6.93 13.48
CA PRO A 417 -1.12 7.35 14.26
C PRO A 417 -2.20 8.04 13.40
N SER A 418 -2.24 7.79 12.07
CA SER A 418 -3.32 8.31 11.24
C SER A 418 -4.66 7.73 11.72
N ARG A 419 -5.76 8.41 11.39
CA ARG A 419 -7.14 8.00 11.70
C ARG A 419 -7.49 6.56 11.23
N ASP A 420 -6.61 5.95 10.43
CA ASP A 420 -6.80 4.67 9.74
C ASP A 420 -5.83 3.56 10.19
N GLY A 421 -4.85 3.85 11.06
CA GLY A 421 -3.75 2.95 11.38
C GLY A 421 -3.86 2.31 12.77
N TRP A 422 -4.64 1.23 12.88
CA TRP A 422 -4.66 0.40 14.09
C TRP A 422 -3.90 -0.91 13.87
N ALA A 423 -3.14 -1.35 14.88
CA ALA A 423 -2.51 -2.66 14.91
C ALA A 423 -2.91 -3.36 16.21
N SER A 424 -3.61 -4.50 16.10
CA SER A 424 -3.85 -5.44 17.21
C SER A 424 -2.55 -5.94 17.83
N ILE A 425 -1.51 -6.03 17.01
CA ILE A 425 -0.27 -6.74 17.33
C ILE A 425 0.64 -5.87 18.19
N GLN A 426 1.00 -6.38 19.37
CA GLN A 426 2.10 -5.88 20.17
C GLN A 426 3.42 -6.53 19.74
N PRO A 427 4.34 -5.84 19.05
CA PRO A 427 5.53 -6.46 18.48
C PRO A 427 6.45 -7.12 19.50
N LEU A 428 6.53 -6.59 20.73
CA LEU A 428 7.34 -7.16 21.79
C LEU A 428 6.79 -8.50 22.29
N HIS A 429 5.46 -8.63 22.39
CA HIS A 429 4.81 -9.88 22.75
C HIS A 429 5.04 -10.92 21.66
N TRP A 430 4.79 -10.53 20.41
CA TRP A 430 5.05 -11.35 19.24
C TRP A 430 6.51 -11.83 19.17
N LEU A 431 7.49 -10.94 19.41
CA LEU A 431 8.92 -11.29 19.45
C LEU A 431 9.23 -12.33 20.53
N LYS A 432 8.63 -12.20 21.72
CA LYS A 432 8.78 -13.19 22.79
C LYS A 432 8.22 -14.54 22.35
N GLN A 433 7.05 -14.57 21.70
CA GLN A 433 6.46 -15.81 21.20
C GLN A 433 7.33 -16.48 20.12
N VAL A 434 7.83 -15.72 19.15
CA VAL A 434 8.73 -16.25 18.09
C VAL A 434 10.04 -16.79 18.70
N SER A 435 10.54 -16.16 19.77
CA SER A 435 11.74 -16.65 20.46
C SER A 435 11.54 -18.02 21.14
N GLN A 436 10.30 -18.38 21.51
CA GLN A 436 9.99 -19.68 22.15
C GLN A 436 10.05 -20.85 21.15
N TYR A 437 9.82 -20.58 19.86
CA TYR A 437 9.99 -21.59 18.80
C TYR A 437 11.46 -21.86 18.45
N GLN A 438 12.40 -21.16 19.08
CA GLN A 438 13.81 -21.44 18.93
C GLN A 438 14.29 -22.39 20.03
N THR A 439 15.13 -23.35 19.63
CA THR A 439 15.58 -24.50 20.42
C THR A 439 16.22 -24.19 21.79
N ASP A 440 16.61 -22.94 22.08
CA ASP A 440 17.18 -22.53 23.36
C ASP A 440 16.43 -21.31 23.92
N LYS A 441 15.97 -21.38 25.18
CA LYS A 441 15.44 -20.23 25.93
C LYS A 441 16.56 -19.20 26.13
N ARG A 442 16.62 -18.16 25.29
CA ARG A 442 17.63 -17.08 25.38
C ARG A 442 17.00 -15.75 25.80
N GLY A 443 17.84 -14.87 26.37
CA GLY A 443 17.41 -13.56 26.82
C GLY A 443 17.12 -12.61 25.65
N VAL A 444 15.87 -12.16 25.55
CA VAL A 444 15.52 -11.00 24.72
C VAL A 444 15.74 -9.75 25.56
N LYS A 445 16.72 -8.92 25.19
CA LYS A 445 17.01 -7.65 25.86
C LYS A 445 16.35 -6.51 25.06
N VAL A 446 15.49 -5.75 25.73
CA VAL A 446 14.75 -4.63 25.11
C VAL A 446 15.27 -3.30 25.66
N ILE A 447 15.59 -2.36 24.77
CA ILE A 447 15.89 -0.96 25.07
C ILE A 447 14.81 -0.09 24.42
N SER A 448 14.00 0.58 25.22
CA SER A 448 12.91 1.45 24.74
C SER A 448 13.33 2.91 24.78
N PHE A 449 13.22 3.60 23.64
CA PHE A 449 13.40 5.05 23.57
C PHE A 449 12.13 5.78 24.04
N GLY A 450 12.30 7.01 24.55
CA GLY A 450 11.23 7.82 25.18
C GLY A 450 11.46 8.09 26.68
N ALA A 451 12.28 7.27 27.35
CA ALA A 451 12.91 7.59 28.63
C ALA A 451 14.36 8.07 28.41
N LYS A 452 15.01 8.68 29.41
CA LYS A 452 16.44 9.06 29.33
C LYS A 452 17.29 7.82 29.06
N CYS A 453 17.62 7.57 27.79
CA CYS A 453 18.49 6.48 27.37
C CYS A 453 19.92 7.03 27.24
N GLN A 454 20.84 6.48 28.03
CA GLN A 454 22.25 6.83 27.98
C GLN A 454 22.97 5.97 26.94
N LYS A 455 23.86 6.60 26.16
CA LYS A 455 24.67 5.98 25.11
C LYS A 455 25.40 4.73 25.59
N GLU A 456 25.94 4.77 26.81
CA GLU A 456 26.74 3.72 27.44
C GLU A 456 25.93 2.43 27.65
N VAL A 457 24.63 2.56 27.91
CA VAL A 457 23.70 1.42 28.06
C VAL A 457 23.52 0.70 26.73
N ILE A 458 23.44 1.44 25.63
CA ILE A 458 23.32 0.88 24.27
C ILE A 458 24.60 0.13 23.91
N LEU A 459 25.76 0.77 24.08
CA LEU A 459 27.06 0.18 23.74
C LEU A 459 27.37 -1.07 24.57
N SER A 460 27.10 -1.04 25.88
CA SER A 460 27.28 -2.21 26.75
C SER A 460 26.32 -3.34 26.41
N ALA A 461 25.04 -3.05 26.15
CA ALA A 461 24.07 -4.05 25.73
C ALA A 461 24.42 -4.69 24.39
N LEU A 462 24.93 -3.89 23.44
CA LEU A 462 25.39 -4.38 22.14
C LEU A 462 26.56 -5.35 22.29
N LYS A 463 27.58 -4.99 23.07
CA LYS A 463 28.74 -5.86 23.33
C LYS A 463 28.35 -7.19 23.96
N ILE A 464 27.51 -7.15 25.00
CA ILE A 464 27.03 -8.36 25.70
C ILE A 464 26.19 -9.22 24.74
N ALA A 465 25.26 -8.62 23.99
CA ALA A 465 24.39 -9.39 23.10
C ALA A 465 25.15 -10.05 21.94
N VAL A 466 26.15 -9.34 21.38
CA VAL A 466 27.00 -9.86 20.30
C VAL A 466 27.87 -11.03 20.78
N HIS A 467 28.40 -10.96 22.00
CA HIS A 467 29.21 -12.03 22.60
C HIS A 467 28.36 -13.25 22.99
N ASP A 468 27.26 -13.04 23.71
CA ASP A 468 26.44 -14.13 24.27
C ASP A 468 25.43 -14.72 23.26
N GLY A 469 25.26 -14.07 22.11
CA GLY A 469 24.27 -14.46 21.11
C GLY A 469 22.83 -14.19 21.54
N ASN A 470 22.61 -13.11 22.31
CA ASN A 470 21.29 -12.68 22.76
C ASN A 470 20.58 -11.85 21.67
N TRP A 471 19.26 -11.69 21.82
CA TRP A 471 18.49 -10.81 20.94
C TRP A 471 18.43 -9.42 21.53
N LEU A 472 18.86 -8.42 20.76
CA LEU A 472 18.79 -7.03 21.17
C LEU A 472 17.68 -6.32 20.38
N VAL A 473 16.72 -5.74 21.11
CA VAL A 473 15.56 -5.05 20.54
C VAL A 473 15.60 -3.58 20.92
N PHE A 474 15.68 -2.71 19.92
CA PHE A 474 15.49 -1.28 20.06
C PHE A 474 14.03 -0.91 19.79
N ASN A 475 13.31 -0.56 20.84
CA ASN A 475 11.90 -0.21 20.78
C ASN A 475 11.67 1.30 20.73
N ASN A 476 10.58 1.74 20.11
CA ASN A 476 10.23 3.15 19.91
C ASN A 476 11.27 3.98 19.16
N CYS A 477 11.93 3.40 18.15
CA CYS A 477 12.97 4.10 17.38
C CYS A 477 12.48 5.38 16.69
N HIS A 478 11.18 5.55 16.49
CA HIS A 478 10.56 6.75 15.92
C HIS A 478 10.64 7.98 16.84
N LEU A 479 10.88 7.78 18.14
CA LEU A 479 11.04 8.84 19.14
C LEU A 479 12.46 9.40 19.18
N LEU A 480 13.42 8.77 18.49
CA LEU A 480 14.77 9.30 18.33
C LEU A 480 14.84 10.18 17.08
N ASP A 481 15.32 11.41 17.26
CA ASP A 481 15.58 12.32 16.15
C ASP A 481 16.89 11.96 15.43
N GLN A 482 17.95 11.64 16.19
CA GLN A 482 19.26 11.26 15.67
C GLN A 482 19.93 10.22 16.59
N TRP A 483 20.67 9.30 15.98
CA TRP A 483 21.50 8.32 16.70
C TRP A 483 22.87 8.92 17.01
N ASP A 484 23.47 8.49 18.13
CA ASP A 484 24.85 8.85 18.47
C ASP A 484 25.83 8.24 17.45
N ASP A 485 26.80 9.04 16.99
CA ASP A 485 27.74 8.66 15.93
C ASP A 485 28.58 7.43 16.29
N GLU A 486 28.93 7.24 17.56
CA GLU A 486 29.70 6.06 18.00
C GLU A 486 28.84 4.80 17.97
N VAL A 487 27.56 4.91 18.34
CA VAL A 487 26.61 3.79 18.22
C VAL A 487 26.42 3.41 16.75
N VAL A 488 26.26 4.39 15.86
CA VAL A 488 26.16 4.14 14.41
C VAL A 488 27.45 3.49 13.87
N CYS A 489 28.62 3.97 14.31
CA CYS A 489 29.90 3.39 13.94
C CYS A 489 30.00 1.91 14.34
N GLN A 490 29.66 1.58 15.59
CA GLN A 490 29.63 0.20 16.08
C GLN A 490 28.63 -0.68 15.33
N LEU A 491 27.44 -0.16 15.03
CA LEU A 491 26.44 -0.87 14.22
C LEU A 491 26.94 -1.16 12.80
N ASN A 492 27.61 -0.20 12.17
CA ASN A 492 28.20 -0.37 10.84
C ASN A 492 29.31 -1.43 10.84
N GLN A 493 30.18 -1.41 11.85
CA GLN A 493 31.22 -2.42 12.02
C GLN A 493 30.62 -3.83 12.12
N LEU A 494 29.53 -4.01 12.87
CA LEU A 494 28.84 -5.31 13.00
C LEU A 494 28.30 -5.83 11.66
N ILE A 495 27.72 -4.95 10.83
CA ILE A 495 27.23 -5.34 9.50
C ILE A 495 28.41 -5.76 8.60
N SER A 496 29.50 -4.99 8.59
CA SER A 496 30.68 -5.29 7.78
C SER A 496 31.34 -6.62 8.17
N CYS A 497 31.39 -6.96 9.46
CA CYS A 497 31.91 -8.24 9.93
C CYS A 497 30.99 -9.43 9.57
N ALA A 498 29.67 -9.25 9.65
CA ALA A 498 28.71 -10.29 9.28
C ALA A 498 28.71 -10.59 7.76
N ALA A 499 29.02 -9.59 6.92
CA ALA A 499 29.07 -9.74 5.47
C ALA A 499 30.31 -10.51 4.96
N LYS A 500 31.42 -10.48 5.69
CA LYS A 500 32.70 -11.14 5.30
C LYS A 500 32.76 -12.63 5.67
N GLY A 501 31.86 -13.15 6.48
CA GLY A 501 31.86 -14.55 6.94
C GLY A 501 31.48 -15.63 5.88
N HIS A 502 31.55 -15.31 4.59
CA HIS A 502 31.28 -16.23 3.47
C HIS A 502 32.28 -16.13 2.32
N GLN A 503 33.36 -15.35 2.46
CA GLN A 503 34.45 -15.33 1.49
C GLN A 503 35.70 -15.93 2.15
N THR A 504 36.23 -16.93 1.46
CA THR A 504 37.44 -17.71 1.72
C THR A 504 38.61 -16.88 2.23
N ASP A 505 39.35 -17.51 3.15
CA ASP A 505 40.65 -17.09 3.68
C ASP A 505 41.59 -16.62 2.56
N VAL A 506 41.67 -15.31 2.33
CA VAL A 506 42.83 -14.67 1.71
C VAL A 506 43.11 -13.39 2.48
N GLU A 507 44.19 -13.43 3.24
CA GLU A 507 44.73 -12.32 3.99
C GLU A 507 45.14 -11.21 3.02
N THR A 508 44.64 -9.98 3.24
CA THR A 508 45.23 -8.79 2.62
C THR A 508 45.39 -7.76 3.73
N GLU A 509 46.61 -7.70 4.26
CA GLU A 509 47.07 -6.66 5.16
C GLU A 509 47.12 -5.32 4.41
N GLY A 510 46.43 -4.31 4.95
CA GLY A 510 46.33 -2.99 4.32
C GLY A 510 45.63 -1.97 5.21
N LEU A 511 46.34 -1.49 6.24
CA LEU A 511 46.26 -0.19 6.92
C LEU A 511 44.94 0.62 6.88
N ILE A 512 44.08 0.47 7.90
CA ILE A 512 43.43 1.59 8.64
C ILE A 512 43.17 1.14 10.10
N PRO A 513 43.75 1.78 11.15
CA PRO A 513 43.47 1.42 12.54
C PRO A 513 42.54 2.44 13.20
N VAL A 514 41.27 2.09 13.45
CA VAL A 514 40.46 2.73 14.52
C VAL A 514 39.48 1.71 15.12
N GLY A 515 39.80 1.22 16.33
CA GLY A 515 38.86 0.70 17.33
C GLY A 515 38.06 -0.57 17.00
N LEU A 516 38.49 -1.70 17.59
CA LEU A 516 37.86 -3.03 17.61
C LEU A 516 37.88 -3.81 16.27
N CYS A 517 39.06 -4.04 15.71
CA CYS A 517 39.27 -5.10 14.71
C CYS A 517 40.50 -5.93 15.06
N ALA A 518 40.32 -6.81 16.05
CA ALA A 518 41.11 -8.01 16.24
C ALA A 518 40.21 -9.06 16.91
N GLY A 519 39.54 -9.90 16.10
CA GLY A 519 39.06 -11.22 16.56
C GLY A 519 37.65 -11.37 17.16
N SER A 520 36.79 -10.34 17.28
CA SER A 520 35.44 -10.56 17.82
C SER A 520 34.50 -11.16 16.75
N ARG A 521 34.45 -12.51 16.69
CA ARG A 521 33.46 -13.25 15.90
C ARG A 521 32.06 -12.94 16.43
N VAL A 522 31.19 -12.38 15.60
CA VAL A 522 29.77 -12.20 15.94
C VAL A 522 29.16 -13.57 16.22
N HIS A 523 28.52 -13.75 17.37
CA HIS A 523 27.89 -15.02 17.70
C HIS A 523 26.82 -15.37 16.65
N PRO A 524 26.80 -16.59 16.07
CA PRO A 524 25.94 -16.94 14.93
C PRO A 524 24.43 -16.81 15.22
N ARG A 525 24.04 -16.85 16.50
CA ARG A 525 22.66 -16.69 16.98
C ARG A 525 22.28 -15.27 17.43
N PHE A 526 23.23 -14.33 17.42
CA PHE A 526 22.92 -12.92 17.69
C PHE A 526 21.91 -12.40 16.67
N ARG A 527 20.91 -11.65 17.12
CA ARG A 527 19.91 -11.01 16.26
C ARG A 527 19.63 -9.59 16.77
N LEU A 528 19.52 -8.66 15.82
CA LEU A 528 19.31 -7.25 16.08
C LEU A 528 17.96 -6.80 15.51
N TRP A 529 17.15 -6.15 16.35
CA TRP A 529 15.79 -5.75 16.01
C TRP A 529 15.55 -4.26 16.27
N PHE A 530 14.79 -3.62 15.39
CA PHE A 530 14.32 -2.24 15.55
C PHE A 530 12.80 -2.21 15.42
N ILE A 531 12.11 -1.53 16.33
CA ILE A 531 10.67 -1.29 16.26
C ILE A 531 10.44 0.22 16.06
N THR A 532 9.77 0.59 14.97
CA THR A 532 9.47 1.98 14.63
C THR A 532 8.03 2.14 14.14
N ARG A 533 7.55 3.38 14.04
CA ARG A 533 6.21 3.73 13.51
C ARG A 533 6.32 4.38 12.13
N GLY A 534 5.29 4.14 11.31
CA GLY A 534 5.23 4.50 9.89
C GLY A 534 5.29 6.00 9.53
N TYR A 535 5.33 6.91 10.50
CA TYR A 535 5.41 8.35 10.24
C TYR A 535 6.83 8.93 10.33
N ASN A 536 7.80 8.18 10.89
CA ASN A 536 9.19 8.63 10.98
C ASN A 536 10.18 7.54 10.47
N PRO A 537 10.27 7.33 9.14
CA PRO A 537 11.09 6.28 8.53
C PRO A 537 12.59 6.45 8.70
N LEU A 538 13.01 7.70 8.75
CA LEU A 538 14.41 8.09 8.70
C LEU A 538 15.07 8.06 10.08
N SER A 539 14.30 7.70 11.12
CA SER A 539 14.83 7.60 12.48
C SER A 539 15.81 6.44 12.67
N ILE A 540 15.83 5.46 11.77
CA ILE A 540 16.79 4.35 11.77
C ILE A 540 17.93 4.68 10.76
N PRO A 541 19.21 4.48 11.12
CA PRO A 541 20.33 4.79 10.24
C PRO A 541 20.23 4.11 8.88
N ALA A 542 20.66 4.81 7.82
CA ALA A 542 20.56 4.35 6.44
C ALA A 542 21.22 2.99 6.20
N SER A 543 22.42 2.79 6.73
CA SER A 543 23.17 1.54 6.67
C SER A 543 22.38 0.35 7.24
N MET A 544 21.67 0.55 8.34
CA MET A 544 20.78 -0.46 8.91
C MET A 544 19.57 -0.73 8.01
N ARG A 545 18.95 0.33 7.45
CA ARG A 545 17.75 0.20 6.59
C ARG A 545 18.02 -0.56 5.30
N VAL A 546 19.20 -0.40 4.70
CA VAL A 546 19.57 -1.07 3.44
C VAL A 546 19.80 -2.57 3.65
N CYS A 547 20.39 -2.95 4.78
CA CYS A 547 20.75 -4.35 5.07
C CYS A 547 19.70 -5.10 5.90
N ALA A 548 18.64 -4.44 6.35
CA ALA A 548 17.64 -5.06 7.21
C ALA A 548 16.55 -5.79 6.43
N LEU A 549 16.10 -6.91 6.99
CA LEU A 549 14.81 -7.48 6.66
C LEU A 549 13.73 -6.58 7.26
N ARG A 550 12.83 -6.07 6.42
CA ARG A 550 11.72 -5.25 6.89
C ARG A 550 10.49 -6.14 7.11
N LEU A 551 9.91 -6.00 8.29
CA LEU A 551 8.62 -6.59 8.64
C LEU A 551 7.62 -5.49 8.91
N VAL A 552 6.39 -5.70 8.49
CA VAL A 552 5.26 -4.83 8.79
C VAL A 552 4.34 -5.56 9.76
N CYS A 553 3.95 -4.87 10.82
CA CYS A 553 2.96 -5.34 11.78
C CYS A 553 1.75 -4.42 11.72
N ASP A 554 0.91 -4.58 10.71
CA ASP A 554 -0.45 -4.05 10.71
C ASP A 554 -1.44 -5.07 11.26
N SER A 555 -2.73 -4.75 11.29
CA SER A 555 -3.80 -5.67 11.71
C SER A 555 -4.48 -6.36 10.51
N PRO A 556 -3.87 -7.36 9.85
CA PRO A 556 -4.56 -8.18 8.85
C PRO A 556 -4.91 -9.56 9.42
N TRP A 557 -4.95 -9.72 10.75
CA TRP A 557 -5.37 -10.97 11.36
C TRP A 557 -6.83 -11.17 10.98
N ASP A 558 -7.15 -12.32 10.41
CA ASP A 558 -8.53 -12.72 10.31
C ASP A 558 -9.07 -13.10 11.69
N VAL A 559 -10.38 -13.36 11.77
CA VAL A 559 -11.01 -13.76 13.02
C VAL A 559 -10.36 -15.01 13.61
N LYS A 560 -9.83 -15.92 12.78
CA LYS A 560 -9.21 -17.17 13.22
C LYS A 560 -7.85 -16.92 13.87
N GLU A 561 -7.00 -16.11 13.26
CA GLU A 561 -5.68 -15.76 13.76
C GLU A 561 -5.76 -15.03 15.10
N GLU A 562 -6.66 -14.04 15.18
CA GLU A 562 -6.90 -13.28 16.41
C GLU A 562 -7.44 -14.17 17.52
N LEU A 563 -8.39 -15.04 17.19
CA LEU A 563 -8.94 -15.98 18.16
C LEU A 563 -7.89 -16.98 18.65
N CYS A 564 -7.10 -17.57 17.74
CA CYS A 564 -6.00 -18.45 18.11
C CYS A 564 -5.00 -17.76 19.07
N SER A 565 -4.60 -16.52 18.76
CA SER A 565 -3.69 -15.76 19.62
C SER A 565 -4.28 -15.49 21.00
N SER A 566 -5.51 -14.98 21.05
CA SER A 566 -6.22 -14.70 22.30
C SER A 566 -6.40 -15.97 23.15
N LEU A 567 -6.71 -17.12 22.53
CA LEU A 567 -6.85 -18.40 23.23
C LEU A 567 -5.52 -18.91 23.80
N ARG A 568 -4.43 -18.85 23.02
CA ARG A 568 -3.08 -19.21 23.50
C ARG A 568 -2.72 -18.40 24.75
N GLN A 569 -3.05 -17.11 24.74
CA GLN A 569 -2.79 -16.24 25.87
C GLN A 569 -3.52 -16.69 27.14
N VAL A 570 -4.83 -16.88 27.05
CA VAL A 570 -5.65 -17.31 28.18
C VAL A 570 -5.15 -18.64 28.75
N VAL A 571 -4.84 -19.61 27.88
CA VAL A 571 -4.29 -20.91 28.31
C VAL A 571 -2.91 -20.76 28.97
N SER A 572 -2.03 -19.90 28.44
CA SER A 572 -0.67 -19.71 28.97
C SER A 572 -0.68 -19.13 30.38
N VAL A 573 -1.54 -18.13 30.65
CA VAL A 573 -1.65 -17.51 31.98
C VAL A 573 -2.25 -18.50 32.98
N THR A 574 -3.25 -19.26 32.56
CA THR A 574 -3.85 -20.30 33.40
C THR A 574 -2.83 -21.39 33.77
N SER A 575 -1.92 -21.74 32.86
CA SER A 575 -0.85 -22.72 33.12
C SER A 575 0.16 -22.25 34.18
N SER A 576 0.31 -20.93 34.35
CA SER A 576 1.26 -20.34 35.30
C SER A 576 0.69 -20.12 36.70
N ALA A 577 -0.62 -20.27 36.88
CA ALA A 577 -1.30 -20.03 38.15
C ALA A 577 -1.12 -21.24 39.11
N PRO A 578 -0.74 -21.02 40.39
CA PRO A 578 -0.43 -22.10 41.35
C PRO A 578 -1.65 -22.88 41.87
N THR A 579 -2.84 -22.73 41.30
CA THR A 579 -4.07 -23.32 41.82
C THR A 579 -4.36 -24.70 41.22
N SER A 580 -4.37 -25.72 42.08
CA SER A 580 -4.87 -27.07 41.77
C SER A 580 -6.36 -27.02 41.39
N GLY A 581 -6.70 -27.49 40.19
CA GLY A 581 -8.09 -27.76 39.79
C GLY A 581 -8.71 -26.69 38.89
N VAL A 582 -8.22 -26.56 37.66
CA VAL A 582 -8.94 -25.85 36.61
C VAL A 582 -10.19 -26.67 36.24
N THR A 583 -11.37 -26.25 36.70
CA THR A 583 -12.65 -26.87 36.34
C THR A 583 -13.19 -26.29 35.04
N ALA A 584 -13.99 -27.07 34.28
CA ALA A 584 -14.65 -26.59 33.06
C ALA A 584 -15.48 -25.31 33.32
N CYS A 585 -16.13 -25.22 34.48
CA CYS A 585 -16.92 -24.06 34.92
C CYS A 585 -16.11 -22.76 35.07
N THR A 586 -14.78 -22.87 35.29
CA THR A 586 -13.90 -21.71 35.44
C THR A 586 -13.22 -21.33 34.12
N MET A 587 -12.95 -22.33 33.26
CA MET A 587 -12.32 -22.14 31.94
C MET A 587 -13.25 -21.51 30.91
N GLU A 588 -14.50 -21.97 30.83
CA GLU A 588 -15.43 -21.54 29.79
C GLU A 588 -15.60 -20.00 29.74
N PRO A 589 -15.80 -19.28 30.86
CA PRO A 589 -15.89 -17.81 30.83
C PRO A 589 -14.58 -17.11 30.44
N MET A 590 -13.42 -17.72 30.72
CA MET A 590 -12.12 -17.18 30.30
C MET A 590 -11.92 -17.32 28.79
N LEU A 591 -12.30 -18.47 28.22
CA LEU A 591 -12.27 -18.69 26.78
C LEU A 591 -13.27 -17.77 26.05
N ARG A 592 -14.45 -17.51 26.65
CA ARG A 592 -15.38 -16.48 26.14
C ARG A 592 -14.83 -15.06 26.20
N SER A 593 -14.00 -14.76 27.19
CA SER A 593 -13.29 -13.48 27.27
C SER A 593 -12.31 -13.32 26.09
N ALA A 594 -11.64 -14.41 25.66
CA ALA A 594 -10.83 -14.42 24.45
C ALA A 594 -11.65 -14.22 23.17
N ILE A 595 -12.84 -14.83 23.07
CA ILE A 595 -13.77 -14.59 21.95
C ILE A 595 -14.20 -13.12 21.92
N LEU A 596 -14.64 -12.55 23.04
CA LEU A 596 -15.05 -11.15 23.13
C LEU A 596 -13.91 -10.22 22.68
N HIS A 597 -12.70 -10.43 23.20
CA HIS A 597 -11.52 -9.66 22.81
C HIS A 597 -11.31 -9.72 21.30
N SER A 598 -11.29 -10.94 20.74
CA SER A 598 -11.07 -11.16 19.32
C SER A 598 -12.14 -10.49 18.46
N VAL A 599 -13.41 -10.60 18.82
CA VAL A 599 -14.52 -9.97 18.10
C VAL A 599 -14.39 -8.45 18.14
N LEU A 600 -14.10 -7.86 19.29
CA LEU A 600 -13.93 -6.41 19.44
C LEU A 600 -12.77 -5.88 18.58
N LEU A 601 -11.62 -6.54 18.63
CA LEU A 601 -10.45 -6.22 17.81
C LEU A 601 -10.77 -6.32 16.30
N GLN A 602 -11.45 -7.39 15.88
CA GLN A 602 -11.81 -7.62 14.49
C GLN A 602 -12.87 -6.64 13.98
N ARG A 603 -13.79 -6.18 14.84
CA ARG A 603 -14.75 -5.13 14.49
C ARG A 603 -14.06 -3.81 14.13
N GLN A 604 -12.89 -3.50 14.71
CA GLN A 604 -12.13 -2.30 14.36
C GLN A 604 -11.49 -2.37 12.96
N ALA A 605 -11.34 -3.57 12.37
CA ALA A 605 -10.88 -3.72 10.99
C ALA A 605 -11.84 -3.08 9.98
N TYR A 606 -13.11 -2.91 10.35
CA TYR A 606 -14.15 -2.24 9.57
C TYR A 606 -14.10 -0.71 9.70
N LYS A 607 -13.17 -0.17 10.50
CA LYS A 607 -12.96 1.26 10.71
C LYS A 607 -14.28 1.97 11.04
N HIS A 608 -14.52 3.13 10.41
CA HIS A 608 -15.71 3.96 10.57
C HIS A 608 -17.04 3.27 10.19
N LEU A 609 -17.00 2.17 9.42
CA LEU A 609 -18.19 1.39 9.09
C LEU A 609 -18.63 0.49 10.26
N GLY A 610 -17.70 0.13 11.15
CA GLY A 610 -17.97 -0.72 12.29
C GLY A 610 -18.19 0.03 13.60
N GLN A 611 -17.39 1.08 13.83
CA GLN A 611 -17.40 1.93 15.04
C GLN A 611 -17.02 3.35 14.66
N GLY A 612 -17.56 4.35 15.37
CA GLY A 612 -17.29 5.76 15.11
C GLY A 612 -15.82 6.14 15.31
N ASN A 613 -15.17 5.53 16.31
CA ASN A 613 -13.74 5.68 16.57
C ASN A 613 -13.03 4.33 16.71
N ILE A 614 -11.70 4.38 16.56
CA ILE A 614 -10.81 3.24 16.82
C ILE A 614 -10.32 3.35 18.27
N TYR A 615 -10.52 2.30 19.05
CA TYR A 615 -10.14 2.25 20.47
C TYR A 615 -8.88 1.42 20.69
N HIS A 616 -8.02 1.84 21.62
CA HIS A 616 -6.77 1.12 21.88
C HIS A 616 -6.99 -0.01 22.89
N TRP A 617 -7.59 -1.10 22.42
CA TRP A 617 -7.65 -2.35 23.17
C TRP A 617 -6.39 -3.15 22.95
N THR A 618 -5.88 -3.69 24.05
CA THR A 618 -4.63 -4.39 24.12
C THR A 618 -4.83 -5.74 24.77
N GLN A 619 -3.81 -6.55 24.61
CA GLN A 619 -3.75 -7.85 25.24
C GLN A 619 -3.76 -7.78 26.79
N GLU A 620 -3.32 -6.65 27.37
CA GLU A 620 -3.40 -6.40 28.81
C GLU A 620 -4.86 -6.30 29.28
N ASP A 621 -5.75 -5.78 28.43
CA ASP A 621 -7.18 -5.67 28.72
C ASP A 621 -7.85 -7.06 28.77
N LEU A 622 -7.48 -7.97 27.85
CA LEU A 622 -7.92 -9.36 27.92
C LEU A 622 -7.43 -10.03 29.20
N LEU A 623 -6.16 -9.82 29.58
CA LEU A 623 -5.63 -10.40 30.81
C LEU A 623 -6.32 -9.83 32.06
N ALA A 624 -6.58 -8.53 32.09
CA ALA A 624 -7.32 -7.88 33.17
C ALA A 624 -8.73 -8.47 33.31
N LEU A 625 -9.41 -8.75 32.20
CA LEU A 625 -10.73 -9.38 32.20
C LEU A 625 -10.69 -10.84 32.71
N VAL A 626 -9.70 -11.62 32.29
CA VAL A 626 -9.49 -13.00 32.77
C VAL A 626 -9.20 -13.01 34.27
N ASP A 627 -8.34 -12.11 34.75
CA ASP A 627 -8.01 -11.97 36.17
C ASP A 627 -9.21 -11.50 37.00
N ALA A 628 -10.04 -10.60 36.45
CA ALA A 628 -11.31 -10.22 37.05
C ALA A 628 -12.26 -11.42 37.18
N GLN A 629 -12.35 -12.27 36.15
CA GLN A 629 -13.19 -13.48 36.21
C GLN A 629 -12.77 -14.44 37.32
N VAL A 630 -11.46 -14.66 37.52
CA VAL A 630 -10.94 -15.49 38.62
C VAL A 630 -11.40 -14.97 39.98
N ARG A 631 -11.42 -13.65 40.15
CA ARG A 631 -11.83 -12.99 41.40
C ARG A 631 -13.34 -13.00 41.61
N ILE A 632 -14.12 -12.66 40.58
CA ILE A 632 -15.59 -12.58 40.62
C ILE A 632 -16.19 -13.96 40.91
N ALA A 633 -15.66 -15.02 40.29
CA ALA A 633 -16.15 -16.38 40.47
C ALA A 633 -16.14 -16.85 41.93
N LYS A 634 -15.30 -16.24 42.79
CA LYS A 634 -15.19 -16.57 44.21
C LYS A 634 -16.13 -15.75 45.10
N VAL A 635 -16.65 -14.61 44.63
CA VAL A 635 -17.27 -13.58 45.47
C VAL A 635 -18.73 -13.28 45.07
N CYS A 636 -19.08 -13.40 43.79
CA CYS A 636 -20.37 -12.94 43.27
C CYS A 636 -21.37 -14.09 43.04
N GLY A 637 -22.63 -13.91 43.43
CA GLY A 637 -23.71 -14.86 43.18
C GLY A 637 -24.15 -14.98 41.71
N ASN A 638 -23.95 -13.92 40.91
CA ASN A 638 -24.11 -13.93 39.45
C ASN A 638 -22.79 -13.51 38.77
N PRO A 639 -21.82 -14.43 38.62
CA PRO A 639 -20.51 -14.09 38.07
C PRO A 639 -20.57 -13.67 36.61
N THR A 640 -21.48 -14.24 35.81
CA THR A 640 -21.63 -13.92 34.38
C THR A 640 -22.12 -12.49 34.16
N GLY A 641 -23.13 -12.05 34.93
CA GLY A 641 -23.62 -10.67 34.84
C GLY A 641 -22.60 -9.64 35.30
N ALA A 642 -21.83 -9.96 36.35
CA ALA A 642 -20.73 -9.11 36.81
C ALA A 642 -19.61 -9.03 35.75
N LEU A 643 -19.24 -10.15 35.13
CA LEU A 643 -18.25 -10.18 34.05
C LEU A 643 -18.71 -9.37 32.83
N GLU A 644 -19.98 -9.46 32.43
CA GLU A 644 -20.57 -8.64 31.36
C GLU A 644 -20.42 -7.16 31.66
N TYR A 645 -20.78 -6.73 32.88
CA TYR A 645 -20.65 -5.33 33.28
C TYR A 645 -19.20 -4.84 33.28
N ILE A 646 -18.27 -5.63 33.84
CA ILE A 646 -16.85 -5.27 33.90
C ILE A 646 -16.25 -5.20 32.50
N ALA A 647 -16.54 -6.17 31.64
CA ALA A 647 -16.07 -6.16 30.25
C ALA A 647 -16.58 -4.93 29.50
N ALA A 648 -17.88 -4.65 29.59
CA ALA A 648 -18.53 -3.63 28.79
C ALA A 648 -18.28 -2.21 29.29
N ASN A 649 -18.23 -1.96 30.60
CA ASN A 649 -18.15 -0.61 31.16
C ASN A 649 -16.77 -0.22 31.69
N LEU A 650 -15.97 -1.19 32.12
CA LEU A 650 -14.69 -0.90 32.79
C LEU A 650 -13.49 -1.25 31.91
N VAL A 651 -13.43 -2.47 31.39
CA VAL A 651 -12.29 -2.95 30.60
C VAL A 651 -12.35 -2.35 29.21
N TYR A 652 -13.32 -2.73 28.37
CA TYR A 652 -13.37 -2.27 26.99
C TYR A 652 -14.06 -0.90 26.86
N GLY A 653 -15.20 -0.71 27.52
CA GLY A 653 -15.92 0.57 27.51
C GLY A 653 -15.21 1.70 28.25
N GLY A 654 -14.25 1.39 29.12
CA GLY A 654 -13.41 2.41 29.77
C GLY A 654 -12.60 3.25 28.76
N HIS A 655 -12.34 2.70 27.57
CA HIS A 655 -11.68 3.43 26.47
C HIS A 655 -12.66 4.22 25.59
N VAL A 656 -13.96 3.99 25.73
CA VAL A 656 -14.99 4.43 24.78
C VAL A 656 -15.67 5.70 25.27
N ALA A 657 -15.47 6.79 24.53
CA ALA A 657 -16.11 8.07 24.83
C ALA A 657 -17.44 8.28 24.08
N ASP A 658 -17.63 7.61 22.94
CA ASP A 658 -18.85 7.72 22.14
C ASP A 658 -19.96 6.79 22.67
N LEU A 659 -21.15 7.35 22.91
CA LEU A 659 -22.26 6.60 23.52
C LEU A 659 -22.83 5.51 22.60
N ALA A 660 -22.81 5.70 21.27
CA ALA A 660 -23.30 4.70 20.33
C ALA A 660 -22.30 3.54 20.22
N ASP A 661 -21.01 3.84 20.18
CA ASP A 661 -19.96 2.82 20.24
C ASP A 661 -20.01 2.05 21.56
N LEU A 662 -20.27 2.73 22.69
CA LEU A 662 -20.39 2.07 23.99
C LEU A 662 -21.58 1.09 24.00
N ALA A 663 -22.73 1.50 23.49
CA ALA A 663 -23.90 0.62 23.36
C ALA A 663 -23.61 -0.60 22.45
N ALA A 664 -22.80 -0.43 21.40
CA ALA A 664 -22.36 -1.53 20.55
C ALA A 664 -21.44 -2.49 21.32
N VAL A 665 -20.48 -1.97 22.11
CA VAL A 665 -19.57 -2.78 22.96
C VAL A 665 -20.36 -3.55 24.02
N GLU A 666 -21.36 -2.93 24.65
CA GLU A 666 -22.27 -3.60 25.59
C GLU A 666 -23.04 -4.75 24.93
N SER A 667 -23.59 -4.51 23.74
CA SER A 667 -24.34 -5.53 23.00
C SER A 667 -23.45 -6.71 22.60
N VAL A 668 -22.23 -6.45 22.12
CA VAL A 668 -21.27 -7.49 21.73
C VAL A 668 -20.79 -8.26 22.97
N SER A 669 -20.50 -7.57 24.08
CA SER A 669 -20.11 -8.20 25.36
C SER A 669 -21.18 -9.17 25.84
N ARG A 670 -22.45 -8.76 25.75
CA ARG A 670 -23.59 -9.61 26.08
C ARG A 670 -23.69 -10.84 25.19
N ALA A 671 -23.50 -10.69 23.88
CA ALA A 671 -23.57 -11.78 22.91
C ALA A 671 -22.43 -12.80 23.09
N CYS A 672 -21.21 -12.36 23.44
CA CYS A 672 -20.06 -13.25 23.60
C CYS A 672 -19.98 -13.93 24.99
N LEU A 673 -20.43 -13.27 26.06
CA LEU A 673 -20.21 -13.77 27.44
C LEU A 673 -21.35 -14.64 27.98
N ARG A 674 -22.60 -14.44 27.52
CA ARG A 674 -23.76 -15.22 27.99
C ARG A 674 -23.80 -16.63 27.41
N ALA A 675 -24.30 -17.59 28.20
CA ALA A 675 -24.32 -19.02 27.85
C ALA A 675 -25.51 -19.46 27.00
N THR A 676 -26.60 -18.69 27.02
CA THR A 676 -27.78 -18.97 26.21
C THR A 676 -27.66 -18.26 24.87
N PRO A 677 -27.56 -18.99 23.74
CA PRO A 677 -27.64 -18.35 22.43
C PRO A 677 -29.05 -17.75 22.28
N PRO A 678 -29.18 -16.52 21.76
CA PRO A 678 -30.48 -16.08 21.27
C PRO A 678 -30.95 -17.07 20.21
N LEU A 679 -32.22 -17.47 20.24
CA LEU A 679 -32.82 -18.50 19.40
C LEU A 679 -32.74 -18.22 17.87
N TRP A 680 -32.15 -17.11 17.42
CA TRP A 680 -32.20 -16.60 16.05
C TRP A 680 -30.82 -16.11 15.57
N GLY A 681 -30.34 -16.68 14.45
CA GLY A 681 -29.37 -16.07 13.53
C GLY A 681 -27.88 -16.39 13.73
N SER A 682 -27.10 -16.04 12.70
CA SER A 682 -25.62 -15.98 12.69
C SER A 682 -25.16 -14.74 13.47
N GLY A 683 -24.12 -14.86 14.30
CA GLY A 683 -23.62 -13.77 15.15
C GLY A 683 -22.41 -14.16 16.00
N PRO A 684 -21.82 -13.25 16.79
CA PRO A 684 -20.63 -13.53 17.61
C PRO A 684 -20.79 -14.70 18.59
N HIS A 685 -22.02 -15.03 18.97
CA HIS A 685 -22.34 -16.18 19.81
C HIS A 685 -22.01 -17.52 19.15
N THR A 686 -22.02 -17.63 17.80
CA THR A 686 -21.68 -18.88 17.10
C THR A 686 -20.20 -19.25 17.25
N LEU A 687 -19.34 -18.29 17.58
CA LEU A 687 -17.94 -18.58 17.92
C LEU A 687 -17.82 -19.31 19.25
N SER A 688 -18.83 -19.23 20.13
CA SER A 688 -18.83 -19.95 21.40
C SER A 688 -19.02 -21.45 21.23
N ASP A 689 -19.52 -21.91 20.08
CA ASP A 689 -19.65 -23.34 19.75
C ASP A 689 -18.28 -24.04 19.64
N ILE A 690 -17.20 -23.26 19.49
CA ILE A 690 -15.80 -23.73 19.52
C ILE A 690 -15.40 -24.19 20.93
N ILE A 691 -16.05 -23.66 21.97
CA ILE A 691 -15.73 -23.94 23.36
C ILE A 691 -16.38 -25.27 23.77
N HIS A 692 -15.69 -26.36 23.49
CA HIS A 692 -15.98 -27.67 24.07
C HIS A 692 -14.82 -28.10 24.96
N ILE A 693 -15.05 -28.18 26.27
CA ILE A 693 -14.04 -28.55 27.27
C ILE A 693 -14.22 -30.03 27.62
N PRO A 694 -13.30 -30.93 27.22
CA PRO A 694 -13.36 -32.34 27.63
C PRO A 694 -13.18 -32.46 29.14
N SER A 695 -13.88 -33.42 29.75
CA SER A 695 -13.87 -33.65 31.21
C SER A 695 -12.50 -34.06 31.78
N ARG A 696 -11.57 -34.53 30.94
CA ARG A 696 -10.14 -34.70 31.24
C ARG A 696 -9.30 -34.39 30.00
N CYS A 697 -8.67 -33.22 29.97
CA CYS A 697 -7.61 -32.88 29.02
C CYS A 697 -6.54 -32.05 29.72
N ASP A 698 -5.29 -32.28 29.34
CA ASP A 698 -4.17 -31.40 29.64
C ASP A 698 -4.34 -30.05 28.90
N LEU A 699 -3.78 -28.97 29.44
CA LEU A 699 -3.91 -27.63 28.86
C LEU A 699 -3.31 -27.54 27.44
N SER A 700 -2.29 -28.34 27.15
CA SER A 700 -1.69 -28.45 25.81
C SER A 700 -2.63 -29.13 24.81
N GLY A 701 -3.23 -30.26 25.19
CA GLY A 701 -4.25 -30.94 24.37
C GLY A 701 -5.51 -30.11 24.14
N LEU A 702 -5.95 -29.34 25.15
CA LEU A 702 -7.08 -28.41 25.03
C LEU A 702 -6.80 -27.29 24.03
N LEU A 703 -5.60 -26.69 24.08
CA LEU A 703 -5.19 -25.65 23.14
C LEU A 703 -5.16 -26.19 21.70
N GLN A 704 -4.54 -27.36 21.49
CA GLN A 704 -4.47 -27.97 20.16
C GLN A 704 -5.86 -28.29 19.60
N SER A 705 -6.77 -28.79 20.45
CA SER A 705 -8.16 -29.06 20.08
C SER A 705 -8.93 -27.79 19.71
N LEU A 706 -8.74 -26.71 20.46
CA LEU A 706 -9.33 -25.40 20.15
C LEU A 706 -8.79 -24.86 18.84
N GLU A 707 -7.48 -24.87 18.62
CA GLU A 707 -6.87 -24.39 17.37
C GLU A 707 -7.38 -25.17 16.16
N GLN A 708 -7.49 -26.50 16.24
CA GLN A 708 -8.08 -27.32 15.17
C GLN A 708 -9.53 -26.93 14.85
N ARG A 709 -10.35 -26.69 15.88
CA ARG A 709 -11.73 -26.21 15.68
C ARG A 709 -11.78 -24.81 15.09
N VAL A 710 -10.89 -23.91 15.52
CA VAL A 710 -10.75 -22.56 14.94
C VAL A 710 -10.41 -22.64 13.44
N GLN A 711 -9.51 -23.55 13.06
CA GLN A 711 -9.19 -23.76 11.64
C GLN A 711 -10.38 -24.32 10.84
N ALA A 712 -11.19 -25.18 11.45
CA ALA A 712 -12.36 -25.80 10.82
C ALA A 712 -13.58 -24.87 10.61
N LEU A 713 -13.60 -23.65 11.17
CA LEU A 713 -14.73 -22.73 10.92
C LEU A 713 -14.84 -22.35 9.44
N ALA A 714 -16.03 -22.55 8.89
CA ALA A 714 -16.40 -22.03 7.57
C ALA A 714 -16.74 -20.52 7.66
N ASN A 715 -16.40 -19.76 6.62
CA ASN A 715 -16.86 -18.37 6.39
C ASN A 715 -16.61 -17.35 7.53
N THR A 716 -15.41 -17.32 8.10
CA THR A 716 -15.00 -16.27 9.07
C THR A 716 -14.82 -14.87 8.46
N SER A 717 -14.98 -14.75 7.15
CA SER A 717 -14.94 -13.50 6.38
C SER A 717 -16.29 -12.76 6.37
N ASP A 718 -17.35 -13.39 6.85
CA ASP A 718 -18.70 -12.83 6.85
C ASP A 718 -18.84 -11.80 7.99
N PRO A 719 -19.21 -10.54 7.69
CA PRO A 719 -19.48 -9.53 8.71
C PRO A 719 -20.53 -9.96 9.75
N LEU A 720 -21.42 -10.90 9.42
CA LEU A 720 -22.41 -11.47 10.34
C LEU A 720 -21.76 -12.10 11.58
N VAL A 721 -20.61 -12.78 11.43
CA VAL A 721 -19.90 -13.42 12.56
C VAL A 721 -19.44 -12.38 13.60
N LEU A 722 -19.23 -11.14 13.17
CA LEU A 722 -18.85 -10.02 14.05
C LEU A 722 -20.05 -9.21 14.54
N GLY A 723 -21.27 -9.57 14.14
CA GLY A 723 -22.51 -8.89 14.51
C GLY A 723 -22.83 -7.67 13.63
N PHE A 724 -22.37 -7.65 12.38
CA PHE A 724 -22.74 -6.64 11.38
C PHE A 724 -23.81 -7.15 10.41
N SER A 725 -24.44 -6.26 9.64
CA SER A 725 -25.39 -6.63 8.58
C SER A 725 -24.71 -7.13 7.31
N ALA A 726 -25.44 -7.91 6.50
CA ALA A 726 -24.93 -8.46 5.23
C ALA A 726 -24.47 -7.38 4.22
N GLY A 727 -25.19 -6.24 4.13
CA GLY A 727 -24.83 -5.12 3.25
C GLY A 727 -23.48 -4.44 3.57
N LEU A 728 -22.90 -4.66 4.76
CA LEU A 728 -21.61 -4.07 5.13
C LEU A 728 -20.46 -4.59 4.26
N ALA A 729 -20.57 -5.83 3.76
CA ALA A 729 -19.56 -6.41 2.88
C ALA A 729 -19.42 -5.62 1.58
N GLU A 730 -20.54 -5.13 1.02
CA GLU A 730 -20.54 -4.33 -0.21
C GLU A 730 -19.88 -2.97 0.02
N GLU A 731 -20.20 -2.29 1.11
CA GLU A 731 -19.58 -1.00 1.47
C GLU A 731 -18.07 -1.13 1.71
N LEU A 732 -17.63 -2.23 2.35
CA LEU A 732 -16.21 -2.52 2.46
C LEU A 732 -15.52 -2.67 1.11
N VAL A 733 -16.16 -3.33 0.14
CA VAL A 733 -15.60 -3.43 -1.22
C VAL A 733 -15.44 -2.04 -1.84
N LYS A 734 -16.39 -1.12 -1.63
CA LYS A 734 -16.28 0.27 -2.11
C LYS A 734 -15.11 1.00 -1.46
N VAL A 735 -14.95 0.91 -0.14
CA VAL A 735 -13.84 1.54 0.60
C VAL A 735 -12.49 0.97 0.17
N HIS A 736 -12.37 -0.35 0.05
CA HIS A 736 -11.15 -0.99 -0.43
C HIS A 736 -10.87 -0.62 -1.89
N SER A 737 -11.88 -0.53 -2.75
CA SER A 737 -11.72 -0.13 -4.16
C SER A 737 -11.21 1.30 -4.28
N HIS A 738 -11.76 2.22 -3.49
CA HIS A 738 -11.29 3.61 -3.45
C HIS A 738 -9.83 3.69 -2.96
N THR A 739 -9.51 2.98 -1.88
CA THR A 739 -8.15 2.91 -1.33
C THR A 739 -7.18 2.33 -2.36
N LEU A 740 -7.55 1.22 -3.00
CA LEU A 740 -6.73 0.54 -4.00
C LEU A 740 -6.51 1.40 -5.24
N ASN A 741 -7.54 2.12 -5.72
CA ASN A 741 -7.40 3.01 -6.87
C ASN A 741 -6.48 4.20 -6.54
N THR A 742 -6.57 4.74 -5.33
CA THR A 742 -5.69 5.83 -4.86
C THR A 742 -4.24 5.36 -4.78
N LEU A 743 -4.00 4.20 -4.15
CA LEU A 743 -2.66 3.61 -4.05
C LEU A 743 -2.10 3.23 -5.43
N LEU A 744 -2.94 2.74 -6.34
CA LEU A 744 -2.56 2.46 -7.71
C LEU A 744 -2.06 3.73 -8.38
N GLN A 745 -2.82 4.83 -8.34
CA GLN A 745 -2.38 6.11 -8.91
C GLN A 745 -1.09 6.62 -8.27
N ASP A 746 -0.96 6.54 -6.94
CA ASP A 746 0.23 7.00 -6.22
C ASP A 746 1.48 6.18 -6.55
N SER A 747 1.34 4.88 -6.85
CA SER A 747 2.45 4.03 -7.31
C SER A 747 2.95 4.40 -8.72
N GLN A 748 2.09 5.01 -9.54
CA GLN A 748 2.38 5.32 -10.95
C GLN A 748 2.90 6.74 -11.19
N LYS A 749 2.71 7.67 -10.24
CA LYS A 749 3.20 9.05 -10.37
C LYS A 749 4.74 9.06 -10.48
N PRO A 750 5.32 9.54 -11.60
CA PRO A 750 6.74 9.81 -11.63
C PRO A 750 7.03 10.92 -10.61
N PHE A 751 7.97 10.70 -9.70
CA PHE A 751 8.49 11.81 -8.91
C PHE A 751 9.06 12.85 -9.87
N GLY A 752 8.66 14.11 -9.69
CA GLY A 752 8.91 15.22 -10.61
C GLY A 752 10.24 15.09 -11.32
N ARG A 753 10.17 14.96 -12.65
CA ARG A 753 11.29 14.89 -13.58
C ARG A 753 12.42 15.77 -13.06
N VAL A 754 13.56 15.16 -12.72
CA VAL A 754 14.80 15.86 -12.38
C VAL A 754 15.05 16.85 -13.50
N ARG A 755 14.80 18.14 -13.22
CA ARG A 755 15.09 19.23 -14.14
C ARG A 755 16.60 19.23 -14.31
N SER A 756 17.05 18.78 -15.48
CA SER A 756 18.33 19.21 -16.02
C SER A 756 18.30 20.75 -16.02
N THR A 757 19.06 21.35 -15.11
CA THR A 757 19.20 22.79 -15.00
C THR A 757 20.02 23.27 -16.18
N ASN A 758 19.36 23.73 -17.23
CA ASN A 758 19.87 24.79 -18.10
C ASN A 758 18.68 25.50 -18.77
N LYS A 759 18.53 26.78 -18.40
CA LYS A 759 17.50 27.78 -18.78
C LYS A 759 16.35 27.94 -17.75
N LEU A 760 16.49 29.02 -16.97
CA LEU A 760 15.40 29.71 -16.30
C LEU A 760 14.41 30.23 -17.36
N THR A 761 13.39 29.44 -17.66
CA THR A 761 12.09 29.95 -18.09
C THR A 761 11.12 29.68 -16.96
N HIS A 762 10.24 30.65 -16.70
CA HIS A 762 9.21 30.62 -15.66
C HIS A 762 8.53 29.25 -15.55
N PRO A 763 8.16 28.80 -14.33
CA PRO A 763 7.44 27.55 -14.17
C PRO A 763 6.20 27.57 -15.07
N ALA A 764 6.17 26.69 -16.08
CA ALA A 764 4.95 26.40 -16.82
C ALA A 764 3.92 25.93 -15.78
N LEU A 765 2.97 26.81 -15.47
CA LEU A 765 1.83 26.51 -14.60
C LEU A 765 1.13 25.28 -15.20
N LEU A 766 0.91 24.24 -14.39
CA LEU A 766 0.10 23.09 -14.83
C LEU A 766 -1.26 23.60 -15.35
N PRO A 767 -1.82 23.00 -16.42
CA PRO A 767 -3.14 23.37 -16.95
C PRO A 767 -4.22 23.40 -15.85
N ASP A 768 -4.22 22.41 -14.97
CA ASP A 768 -5.13 22.30 -13.82
C ASP A 768 -5.03 23.48 -12.84
N PHE A 769 -3.85 24.05 -12.67
CA PHE A 769 -3.62 25.17 -11.75
C PHE A 769 -4.25 26.46 -12.27
N THR A 770 -4.15 26.70 -13.58
CA THR A 770 -4.82 27.84 -14.22
C THR A 770 -6.34 27.69 -14.18
N GLN A 771 -6.85 26.49 -14.48
CA GLN A 771 -8.28 26.19 -14.42
C GLN A 771 -8.84 26.33 -13.00
N ALA A 772 -8.13 25.83 -11.98
CA ALA A 772 -8.54 25.94 -10.59
C ALA A 772 -8.61 27.40 -10.11
N ARG A 773 -7.62 28.22 -10.51
CA ARG A 773 -7.59 29.65 -10.20
C ARG A 773 -8.76 30.40 -10.84
N ASP A 774 -9.01 30.16 -12.12
CA ASP A 774 -10.03 30.89 -12.88
C ASP A 774 -11.45 30.53 -12.38
N ARG A 775 -11.67 29.25 -12.00
CA ARG A 775 -12.91 28.82 -11.33
C ARG A 775 -13.10 29.44 -9.95
N LEU A 776 -12.03 29.52 -9.15
CA LEU A 776 -12.09 30.15 -7.83
C LEU A 776 -12.42 31.65 -7.93
N LEU A 777 -11.88 32.34 -8.95
CA LEU A 777 -12.19 33.72 -9.25
C LEU A 777 -13.65 33.89 -9.68
N ALA A 778 -14.14 33.03 -10.59
CA ALA A 778 -15.54 33.03 -11.01
C ALA A 778 -16.51 32.77 -9.83
N LEU A 779 -16.14 31.88 -8.91
CA LEU A 779 -16.90 31.62 -7.69
C LEU A 779 -16.89 32.84 -6.75
N LYS A 780 -15.74 33.51 -6.59
CA LYS A 780 -15.64 34.73 -5.78
C LYS A 780 -16.53 35.85 -6.33
N GLU A 781 -16.53 36.04 -7.65
CA GLU A 781 -17.37 37.03 -8.32
C GLU A 781 -18.86 36.71 -8.19
N SER A 782 -19.25 35.42 -8.31
CA SER A 782 -20.64 35.00 -8.16
C SER A 782 -21.17 35.17 -6.73
N LEU A 783 -20.32 34.95 -5.72
CA LEU A 783 -20.63 35.19 -4.30
C LEU A 783 -20.72 36.69 -3.94
N GLY A 784 -19.97 37.55 -4.64
CA GLY A 784 -19.91 38.99 -4.40
C GLY A 784 -21.08 39.79 -4.95
N ARG A 785 -21.82 39.27 -5.96
CA ARG A 785 -23.03 39.91 -6.51
C ARG A 785 -24.20 39.81 -5.52
N LYS A 786 -24.28 40.78 -4.60
CA LYS A 786 -25.35 40.89 -3.58
C LYS A 786 -26.74 41.23 -4.14
N ASP A 787 -26.84 41.54 -5.42
CA ASP A 787 -28.07 42.02 -6.05
C ASP A 787 -29.16 40.95 -6.17
N ASP A 788 -28.82 39.65 -6.14
CA ASP A 788 -29.79 38.55 -6.22
C ASP A 788 -30.42 38.16 -4.86
N ILE A 789 -29.84 38.57 -3.73
CA ILE A 789 -30.25 38.11 -2.38
C ILE A 789 -31.05 39.20 -1.63
N ARG A 790 -30.93 40.47 -2.05
CA ARG A 790 -31.70 41.59 -1.50
C ARG A 790 -32.99 41.80 -2.28
N VAL A 791 -34.00 41.00 -1.99
CA VAL A 791 -35.39 41.47 -2.10
C VAL A 791 -35.94 41.60 -0.68
N VAL A 792 -36.43 42.81 -0.41
CA VAL A 792 -37.01 43.36 0.84
C VAL A 792 -35.99 43.99 1.81
N SER A 793 -35.66 45.25 1.56
CA SER A 793 -35.56 46.24 2.65
C SER A 793 -36.61 47.31 2.41
N VAL A 794 -37.65 47.33 3.25
CA VAL A 794 -38.21 48.48 3.98
C VAL A 794 -39.48 47.93 4.66
N GLY A 795 -39.42 47.66 5.97
CA GLY A 795 -40.61 47.46 6.82
C GLY A 795 -41.14 46.04 7.05
N ALA A 796 -40.31 45.02 7.27
CA ALA A 796 -40.77 43.66 7.64
C ALA A 796 -40.00 43.10 8.86
N PRO A 797 -40.62 42.22 9.69
CA PRO A 797 -40.21 41.91 11.06
C PRO A 797 -38.87 41.16 11.11
N SER A 798 -38.24 41.17 12.29
CA SER A 798 -36.97 40.49 12.61
C SER A 798 -36.80 39.16 11.85
N LEU A 799 -35.70 39.01 11.10
CA LEU A 799 -35.37 37.75 10.44
C LEU A 799 -35.43 36.60 11.45
N GLY A 800 -36.05 35.48 11.08
CA GLY A 800 -36.10 34.28 11.93
C GLY A 800 -34.69 33.72 12.20
N PRO A 801 -34.45 33.09 13.37
CA PRO A 801 -33.19 32.45 13.74
C PRO A 801 -32.54 31.59 12.64
N LEU A 802 -33.33 30.86 11.85
CA LEU A 802 -32.84 30.01 10.76
C LEU A 802 -32.23 30.83 9.61
N ARG A 803 -32.86 31.97 9.27
CA ARG A 803 -32.39 32.84 8.19
C ARG A 803 -31.08 33.55 8.58
N TYR A 804 -30.93 33.92 9.84
CA TYR A 804 -29.66 34.43 10.37
C TYR A 804 -28.53 33.41 10.27
N PHE A 805 -28.82 32.14 10.57
CA PHE A 805 -27.84 31.06 10.40
C PHE A 805 -27.41 30.89 8.94
N LEU A 806 -28.37 30.84 7.99
CA LEU A 806 -28.06 30.72 6.56
C LEU A 806 -27.26 31.90 6.03
N GLN A 807 -27.55 33.12 6.50
CA GLN A 807 -26.78 34.32 6.14
C GLN A 807 -25.35 34.25 6.68
N ALA A 808 -25.15 33.81 7.92
CA ALA A 808 -23.82 33.65 8.52
C ALA A 808 -22.98 32.57 7.79
N GLU A 809 -23.62 31.49 7.36
CA GLU A 809 -22.97 30.46 6.53
C GLU A 809 -22.56 30.98 5.14
N TRP A 810 -23.38 31.84 4.53
CA TRP A 810 -23.06 32.52 3.28
C TRP A 810 -21.89 33.49 3.43
N ASP A 811 -21.94 34.36 4.43
CA ASP A 811 -20.88 35.34 4.70
C ASP A 811 -19.56 34.63 5.04
N GLY A 812 -19.61 33.56 5.84
CA GLY A 812 -18.44 32.71 6.11
C GLY A 812 -17.87 32.03 4.85
N LEU A 813 -18.71 31.62 3.89
CA LEU A 813 -18.25 31.08 2.60
C LEU A 813 -17.56 32.16 1.76
N VAL A 814 -18.09 33.39 1.73
CA VAL A 814 -17.47 34.55 1.06
C VAL A 814 -16.06 34.80 1.61
N ASP A 815 -15.90 34.75 2.94
CA ASP A 815 -14.62 34.94 3.61
C ASP A 815 -13.62 33.82 3.28
N VAL A 816 -14.05 32.55 3.33
CA VAL A 816 -13.20 31.40 2.97
C VAL A 816 -12.73 31.49 1.51
N VAL A 817 -13.64 31.75 0.56
CA VAL A 817 -13.28 31.87 -0.86
C VAL A 817 -12.36 33.06 -1.11
N SER A 818 -12.58 34.18 -0.41
CA SER A 818 -11.72 35.36 -0.50
C SER A 818 -10.33 35.13 0.08
N SER A 819 -10.24 34.42 1.21
CA SER A 819 -8.97 34.01 1.84
C SER A 819 -8.18 33.06 0.93
N LEU A 820 -8.84 32.02 0.40
CA LEU A 820 -8.22 31.06 -0.52
C LEU A 820 -7.70 31.75 -1.78
N HIS A 821 -8.46 32.67 -2.36
CA HIS A 821 -8.02 33.45 -3.53
C HIS A 821 -6.86 34.40 -3.20
N SER A 822 -6.83 35.00 -2.00
CA SER A 822 -5.73 35.85 -1.53
C SER A 822 -4.44 35.03 -1.34
N GLU A 823 -4.53 33.86 -0.71
CA GLU A 823 -3.42 32.93 -0.54
C GLU A 823 -2.89 32.42 -1.89
N PHE A 824 -3.77 32.14 -2.85
CA PHE A 824 -3.40 31.67 -4.19
C PHE A 824 -2.61 32.70 -5.01
N ASN A 825 -2.72 33.99 -4.67
CA ASN A 825 -2.03 35.08 -5.36
C ASN A 825 -0.70 35.50 -4.70
N GLN A 826 -0.31 34.87 -3.58
CA GLN A 826 0.99 35.15 -2.95
C GLN A 826 2.11 34.30 -3.59
N PRO A 827 3.31 34.87 -3.84
CA PRO A 827 4.44 34.10 -4.36
C PRO A 827 4.88 33.04 -3.33
N MET A 828 4.90 31.76 -3.73
CA MET A 828 5.32 30.64 -2.88
C MET A 828 6.72 30.89 -2.29
N ARG A 829 6.79 31.31 -1.03
CA ARG A 829 8.02 31.24 -0.23
C ARG A 829 8.02 29.92 0.51
N ASN A 830 9.07 29.12 0.28
CA ASN A 830 9.33 27.82 0.88
C ASN A 830 9.03 27.76 2.38
N SER A 831 7.85 27.28 2.79
CA SER A 831 7.65 26.50 4.02
C SER A 831 6.21 25.97 4.17
N LYS A 832 6.09 24.65 4.36
CA LYS A 832 4.90 23.81 4.65
C LYS A 832 3.78 23.80 3.58
N PRO A 833 3.09 22.64 3.40
CA PRO A 833 1.85 22.61 2.65
C PRO A 833 0.80 23.46 3.39
N THR A 834 0.59 24.69 2.92
CA THR A 834 -0.53 25.55 3.35
C THR A 834 -1.83 25.01 2.77
N VAL A 835 -3.00 25.44 3.25
CA VAL A 835 -4.33 24.99 2.76
C VAL A 835 -4.45 25.06 1.22
N SER A 836 -3.72 26.00 0.58
CA SER A 836 -3.55 26.11 -0.87
C SER A 836 -2.96 24.87 -1.59
N SER A 837 -2.16 24.02 -0.95
CA SER A 837 -1.62 22.79 -1.58
C SER A 837 -2.61 21.62 -1.58
N LEU A 838 -3.83 21.82 -1.03
CA LEU A 838 -4.90 20.82 -0.95
C LEU A 838 -6.15 21.24 -1.75
N LEU A 839 -6.10 22.35 -2.47
CA LEU A 839 -7.16 22.76 -3.40
C LEU A 839 -7.13 21.86 -4.64
N THR A 840 -7.79 20.70 -4.53
CA THR A 840 -8.09 19.85 -5.68
C THR A 840 -9.30 20.39 -6.43
N VAL A 841 -9.46 20.03 -7.70
CA VAL A 841 -10.68 20.31 -8.49
C VAL A 841 -11.94 19.84 -7.77
N SER A 842 -11.85 18.73 -7.00
CA SER A 842 -12.95 18.23 -6.18
C SER A 842 -13.29 19.12 -4.98
N SER A 843 -12.27 19.74 -4.36
CA SER A 843 -12.43 20.72 -3.28
C SER A 843 -13.18 21.97 -3.78
N LEU A 844 -12.83 22.44 -4.97
CA LEU A 844 -13.49 23.57 -5.63
C LEU A 844 -14.94 23.25 -5.99
N PHE A 845 -15.20 22.08 -6.57
CA PHE A 845 -16.57 21.65 -6.87
C PHE A 845 -17.44 21.58 -5.61
N ARG A 846 -16.90 21.16 -4.46
CA ARG A 846 -17.63 21.19 -3.18
C ARG A 846 -17.97 22.61 -2.73
N LEU A 847 -17.05 23.57 -2.92
CA LEU A 847 -17.30 24.99 -2.60
C LEU A 847 -18.34 25.61 -3.54
N GLU A 848 -18.26 25.35 -4.83
CA GLU A 848 -19.26 25.77 -5.83
C GLU A 848 -20.64 25.19 -5.50
N ARG A 849 -20.71 23.87 -5.23
CA ARG A 849 -21.97 23.21 -4.87
C ARG A 849 -22.54 23.74 -3.56
N ARG A 850 -21.68 24.06 -2.59
CA ARG A 850 -22.09 24.70 -1.32
C ARG A 850 -22.67 26.08 -1.58
N ALA A 851 -22.06 26.89 -2.44
CA ALA A 851 -22.58 28.19 -2.83
C ALA A 851 -23.95 28.08 -3.52
N GLU A 852 -24.12 27.14 -4.45
CA GLU A 852 -25.41 26.87 -5.12
C GLU A 852 -26.51 26.52 -4.11
N LEU A 853 -26.24 25.61 -3.18
CA LEU A 853 -27.22 25.18 -2.17
C LEU A 853 -27.58 26.31 -1.21
N LEU A 854 -26.61 27.07 -0.71
CA LEU A 854 -26.87 28.20 0.18
C LEU A 854 -27.65 29.32 -0.53
N LYS A 855 -27.33 29.60 -1.81
CA LYS A 855 -28.10 30.55 -2.63
C LYS A 855 -29.56 30.09 -2.77
N ALA A 856 -29.78 28.80 -3.06
CA ALA A 856 -31.13 28.25 -3.15
C ALA A 856 -31.90 28.38 -1.83
N TYR A 857 -31.27 28.12 -0.68
CA TYR A 857 -31.92 28.25 0.63
C TYR A 857 -32.23 29.71 1.03
N LEU A 858 -31.48 30.68 0.51
CA LEU A 858 -31.67 32.11 0.80
C LEU A 858 -32.67 32.79 -0.14
N CYS A 859 -32.81 32.34 -1.39
CA CYS A 859 -33.66 32.96 -2.42
C CYS A 859 -35.14 32.52 -2.40
N ASP A 860 -35.52 31.53 -1.58
CA ASP A 860 -36.82 30.88 -1.68
C ASP A 860 -37.96 31.64 -0.98
N LYS A 861 -38.51 32.66 -1.66
CA LYS A 861 -39.82 33.26 -1.33
C LYS A 861 -40.65 33.75 -2.52
N ALA A 862 -40.19 33.59 -3.76
CA ALA A 862 -40.84 34.30 -4.87
C ALA A 862 -42.04 33.59 -5.52
N THR A 863 -42.13 32.25 -5.58
CA THR A 863 -43.21 31.64 -6.39
C THR A 863 -43.78 30.28 -5.96
N ASN A 864 -43.28 29.58 -4.94
CA ASN A 864 -43.96 28.45 -4.29
C ASN A 864 -43.39 28.32 -2.86
N GLY A 865 -44.15 27.79 -1.90
CA GLY A 865 -43.79 27.82 -0.46
C GLY A 865 -42.38 27.30 -0.12
N PRO A 866 -41.85 27.62 1.08
CA PRO A 866 -40.45 27.34 1.42
C PRO A 866 -40.10 25.88 1.20
N SER A 867 -39.04 25.62 0.45
CA SER A 867 -38.41 24.32 0.34
C SER A 867 -37.97 23.89 1.74
N ASN A 868 -38.80 23.05 2.36
CA ASN A 868 -38.52 22.49 3.66
C ASN A 868 -37.38 21.45 3.62
N ALA A 869 -36.69 21.31 2.48
CA ALA A 869 -35.66 20.32 2.21
C ALA A 869 -34.25 20.93 2.33
N TYR A 870 -33.51 20.56 3.37
CA TYR A 870 -32.14 21.03 3.61
C TYR A 870 -31.13 19.88 3.56
N ARG A 871 -29.94 20.13 2.99
CA ARG A 871 -28.80 19.20 3.03
C ARG A 871 -27.79 19.67 4.08
N LEU A 872 -27.57 18.87 5.14
CA LEU A 872 -26.63 19.22 6.21
C LEU A 872 -25.19 19.40 5.71
N SER A 873 -24.80 18.68 4.65
CA SER A 873 -23.47 18.78 4.04
C SER A 873 -23.18 20.14 3.41
N ALA A 874 -24.19 21.01 3.24
CA ALA A 874 -24.00 22.37 2.77
C ALA A 874 -23.52 23.34 3.87
N PHE A 875 -23.63 22.96 5.15
CA PHE A 875 -23.34 23.85 6.28
C PHE A 875 -21.99 23.51 6.92
N SER A 876 -21.16 24.52 7.14
CA SER A 876 -19.93 24.37 7.93
C SER A 876 -20.21 24.08 9.40
N ASN A 877 -21.32 24.61 9.93
CA ASN A 877 -21.78 24.37 11.29
C ASN A 877 -23.18 23.70 11.30
N ALA A 878 -23.24 22.43 10.92
CA ALA A 878 -24.48 21.65 10.94
C ALA A 878 -25.15 21.58 12.33
N ARG A 879 -24.38 21.66 13.44
CA ARG A 879 -24.95 21.77 14.80
C ARG A 879 -25.65 23.11 15.02
N GLY A 880 -25.07 24.19 14.50
CA GLY A 880 -25.66 25.52 14.49
C GLY A 880 -27.00 25.56 13.75
N PHE A 881 -27.13 24.82 12.64
CA PHE A 881 -28.40 24.66 11.94
C PHE A 881 -29.48 24.03 12.84
N LEU A 882 -29.16 22.91 13.51
CA LEU A 882 -30.10 22.26 14.44
C LEU A 882 -30.48 23.19 15.60
N GLY A 883 -29.52 23.96 16.14
CA GLY A 883 -29.79 24.97 17.16
C GLY A 883 -30.69 26.12 16.65
N ALA A 884 -30.48 26.56 15.41
CA ALA A 884 -31.33 27.55 14.77
C ALA A 884 -32.76 27.03 14.54
N LEU A 885 -32.91 25.75 14.17
CA LEU A 885 -34.21 25.09 14.08
C LEU A 885 -34.95 25.03 15.42
N ILE A 886 -34.26 24.69 16.50
CA ILE A 886 -34.85 24.67 17.85
C ILE A 886 -35.34 26.07 18.23
N ARG A 887 -34.54 27.11 17.96
CA ARG A 887 -34.90 28.51 18.23
C ARG A 887 -36.07 29.00 17.37
N GLU A 888 -36.09 28.64 16.09
CA GLU A 888 -37.20 28.94 15.17
C GLU A 888 -38.49 28.28 15.66
N ALA A 889 -38.41 27.02 16.10
CA ALA A 889 -39.55 26.29 16.64
C ALA A 889 -40.03 26.83 18.00
N ALA A 890 -39.12 27.28 18.86
CA ALA A 890 -39.43 27.95 20.13
C ALA A 890 -40.19 29.24 19.89
N HIS A 891 -39.72 30.04 18.92
CA HIS A 891 -40.36 31.28 18.53
C HIS A 891 -41.75 31.03 17.91
N ALA A 892 -41.86 30.05 17.00
CA ALA A 892 -43.12 29.71 16.35
C ALA A 892 -44.17 29.15 17.32
N LYS A 893 -43.74 28.39 18.35
CA LYS A 893 -44.63 27.79 19.36
C LYS A 893 -44.80 28.60 20.64
N GLN A 894 -44.13 29.76 20.75
CA GLN A 894 -44.08 30.61 21.96
C GLN A 894 -43.76 29.82 23.24
N ARG A 895 -42.74 28.96 23.20
CA ARG A 895 -42.28 28.17 24.35
C ARG A 895 -40.79 28.42 24.60
N ASP A 896 -40.35 28.14 25.82
CA ASP A 896 -38.93 28.16 26.16
C ASP A 896 -38.17 27.10 25.35
N ILE A 897 -36.93 27.40 25.01
CA ILE A 897 -36.01 26.54 24.25
C ILE A 897 -35.81 25.20 24.99
N SER A 898 -35.81 25.22 26.33
CA SER A 898 -35.69 24.01 27.17
C SER A 898 -36.80 22.99 26.93
N ASN A 899 -37.96 23.43 26.43
CA ASN A 899 -39.13 22.58 26.25
C ASN A 899 -39.17 21.95 24.86
N ILE A 900 -38.18 22.22 24.00
CA ILE A 900 -38.16 21.72 22.62
C ILE A 900 -37.11 20.63 22.44
N SER A 901 -37.57 19.46 22.02
CA SER A 901 -36.73 18.35 21.57
C SER A 901 -36.89 18.13 20.07
N LEU A 902 -35.80 17.74 19.41
CA LEU A 902 -35.84 17.32 18.01
C LEU A 902 -36.12 15.82 17.96
N HIS A 903 -37.26 15.43 17.40
CA HIS A 903 -37.55 14.04 17.08
C HIS A 903 -37.33 13.78 15.60
N PHE A 904 -36.69 12.64 15.32
CA PHE A 904 -36.31 12.20 13.99
C PHE A 904 -37.18 11.02 13.57
N GLN A 905 -37.83 11.10 12.40
CA GLN A 905 -38.67 10.02 11.85
C GLN A 905 -38.39 9.81 10.35
N THR A 906 -38.54 8.59 9.85
CA THR A 906 -38.49 8.27 8.41
C THR A 906 -39.83 8.61 7.75
N ALA A 907 -39.82 9.33 6.63
CA ALA A 907 -40.98 10.08 6.14
C ALA A 907 -42.13 9.21 5.56
N GLU A 908 -43.37 9.48 6.04
CA GLU A 908 -44.61 9.46 5.24
C GLU A 908 -45.20 10.90 5.27
N PHE A 909 -45.74 11.33 4.12
CA PHE A 909 -46.07 12.72 3.75
C PHE A 909 -46.88 13.49 4.82
N ASN A 910 -46.22 14.40 5.55
CA ASN A 910 -46.73 15.68 6.13
C ASN A 910 -45.76 16.19 7.21
N ALA A 911 -44.75 16.99 6.83
CA ALA A 911 -43.70 17.49 7.73
C ALA A 911 -43.40 18.98 7.51
N ALA A 912 -42.97 19.65 8.58
CA ALA A 912 -42.54 21.05 8.55
C ALA A 912 -41.09 21.24 8.04
N ILE A 913 -40.16 20.29 8.28
CA ILE A 913 -38.76 20.34 7.80
C ILE A 913 -38.25 18.92 7.50
N ILE A 914 -37.59 18.78 6.36
CA ILE A 914 -37.03 17.56 5.78
C ILE A 914 -35.52 17.74 5.60
N LEU A 915 -34.72 16.84 6.18
CA LEU A 915 -33.33 16.72 5.82
C LEU A 915 -33.17 15.73 4.67
N THR A 916 -32.63 16.19 3.55
CA THR A 916 -32.50 15.39 2.32
C THR A 916 -31.08 14.91 2.11
N HIS A 917 -30.92 13.78 1.42
CA HIS A 917 -29.62 13.16 1.09
C HIS A 917 -28.77 12.83 2.32
N LEU A 918 -29.42 12.29 3.35
CA LEU A 918 -28.74 11.63 4.44
C LEU A 918 -28.51 10.16 4.04
N PHE A 919 -27.30 9.68 4.27
CA PHE A 919 -26.94 8.30 4.00
C PHE A 919 -26.94 7.55 5.33
N LEU A 920 -27.78 6.52 5.41
CA LEU A 920 -27.68 5.48 6.43
C LEU A 920 -27.06 4.27 5.72
N ASP A 921 -25.90 3.81 6.17
CA ASP A 921 -25.13 2.71 5.55
C ASP A 921 -25.76 1.31 5.77
N THR A 922 -27.07 1.25 6.02
CA THR A 922 -27.82 -0.01 6.13
C THR A 922 -28.80 -0.08 4.97
N ASP A 923 -29.15 -1.29 4.50
CA ASP A 923 -29.91 -1.64 3.27
C ASP A 923 -31.23 -0.86 3.00
N LYS A 924 -31.62 0.07 3.87
CA LYS A 924 -32.69 1.03 3.67
C LYS A 924 -32.11 2.43 3.45
N VAL A 925 -32.02 2.81 2.18
CA VAL A 925 -31.86 4.21 1.78
C VAL A 925 -33.11 4.96 2.19
N PHE A 926 -33.11 5.56 3.38
CA PHE A 926 -34.07 6.59 3.70
C PHE A 926 -33.50 7.91 3.19
N THR A 927 -34.04 8.39 2.07
CA THR A 927 -33.56 9.61 1.41
C THR A 927 -33.79 10.86 2.27
N ASP A 928 -34.78 10.80 3.17
CA ASP A 928 -35.33 11.96 3.83
C ASP A 928 -35.66 11.68 5.31
N LEU A 929 -35.06 12.47 6.20
CA LEU A 929 -35.28 12.41 7.64
C LEU A 929 -36.14 13.60 8.08
N LYS A 930 -37.29 13.29 8.66
CA LYS A 930 -38.24 14.28 9.19
C LYS A 930 -37.73 14.78 10.53
N ILE A 931 -37.58 16.09 10.68
CA ILE A 931 -37.36 16.72 11.97
C ILE A 931 -38.67 17.30 12.46
N ILE A 932 -39.14 16.81 13.60
CA ILE A 932 -40.29 17.39 14.30
C ILE A 932 -39.76 18.00 15.60
N PRO A 933 -39.68 19.34 15.69
CA PRO A 933 -39.51 19.96 17.00
C PRO A 933 -40.81 19.71 17.78
N LEU A 934 -40.76 18.83 18.77
CA LEU A 934 -41.87 18.62 19.69
C LEU A 934 -41.67 19.51 20.90
N ALA A 935 -42.77 20.00 21.47
CA ALA A 935 -42.72 20.72 22.71
C ALA A 935 -43.36 19.85 23.79
N PHE A 936 -42.65 19.62 24.89
CA PHE A 936 -43.21 18.99 26.08
C PHE A 936 -44.31 19.86 26.68
#